data_AF-A0AAW2SEH1-F1
#
_entry.id   AF-A0AAW2SEH1-F1
#
_cell.length_a   1.000
_cell.length_b   1.000
_cell.length_c   1.000
_cell.angle_alpha   90.00
_cell.angle_beta   90.00
_cell.angle_gamma   90.00
#
_symmetry.space_group_name_H-M   'P 1'
#
loop_
_entity.id
_entity.type
_entity.pdbx_description
1 polymer ?
#
loop_
_entity_poly.entity_id
_entity_poly.type
_entity_poly.pdbx_seq_one_letter_code
_entity_poly.pdbx_strand_id
1 'polypeptide(L)'
;MSETSIWVTGESGSIYERFWNGLQWVIAPHDLPVSAGYAVSVFIVNQTILALSEAGMLYQMQLTEDSQPIWVEFMPEFDKTTSKETVQSSEIRLSAGVISTDRERMYFSTKNGLLLELLGVDPPRWANHGRPPGANVVAITDAATVRPGLLFTVSDAGDLYEYDQTSKPPWKKHINRDGSRKDTSLAAFRACTLHELVGAHSFSLFLLTKGGKLIERRLHQRKWKWFVHGNPKGHPLTSITCSSQEEPHENSNSLCLTSAAGFVFEYHIQKHPDQDTEENWLNHNHPPHAKAARGIAGLQLQVGRMIFPMDDGRLAELHLSGLGGESLGPNTPVSTRRKSLLKYVWSLLDAPETEGWNAEYCTEEHGPSNCISGTKDETGEVSVSRWRKDSKTQQNYLSPGAQDGSLSSSGDDHDITDQWSDRFFRLRLMQRGKSFFLIPDNGLIFEYLNTENAWFWLRHEHSTGIKGALGSYNGSLFVVDEHGSLLIRERSSSDLAWINCTDMRKGKQVIGGPPFDGIPRTKADDAIFFISRSGRLLQFTVGSRKFKWKDCRSPAGMKIASIVDQEGFRENIVFVVGRNGRLYQYNKVTELWHEHYQSQHLVLSRSPGTAVRSSILSLKGSLFMISEDGGLVEYRWSSTEGWDWIEHGPPHTNVTLVGAPGPCFGGNELFLIGSDRNVYLRYLDQGEWKWRDCGFPYEDYRAGGDGRQDGAKAGNDDICVDMDKNCDHKVSSTRPIPFSEDSIIFELEDGRQLDYNADNNNWWQLAEMKRMEDGHWIWLRTIGTPTSLCMADFWTSWAS
;
A
#
# COMPACT_ATOMS: atom_id res chain seq x y z
N MET A 1 16.73 17.96 -19.81
CA MET A 1 15.60 17.87 -18.87
C MET A 1 14.44 18.65 -19.42
N SER A 2 13.22 18.12 -19.41
CA SER A 2 12.06 18.91 -19.88
C SER A 2 11.73 19.97 -18.82
N GLU A 3 11.21 21.13 -19.22
CA GLU A 3 10.68 22.15 -18.29
C GLU A 3 9.42 21.66 -17.53
N THR A 4 9.07 20.37 -17.67
CA THR A 4 7.78 19.78 -17.32
C THR A 4 7.94 18.50 -16.49
N SER A 5 8.95 18.45 -15.62
CA SER A 5 9.14 17.35 -14.68
C SER A 5 8.98 17.75 -13.22
N ILE A 6 8.47 16.80 -12.44
CA ILE A 6 8.14 16.94 -11.02
C ILE A 6 8.96 15.90 -10.29
N TRP A 7 9.84 16.37 -9.40
CA TRP A 7 10.69 15.50 -8.60
C TRP A 7 10.09 15.35 -7.21
N VAL A 8 9.99 14.11 -6.74
CA VAL A 8 9.32 13.77 -5.48
C VAL A 8 10.24 12.89 -4.64
N THR A 9 10.34 13.24 -3.37
CA THR A 9 10.93 12.38 -2.33
C THR A 9 9.80 11.72 -1.57
N GLY A 10 9.66 10.40 -1.73
CA GLY A 10 8.62 9.58 -1.07
C GLY A 10 8.91 9.30 0.41
N GLU A 11 7.94 8.74 1.13
CA GLU A 11 8.09 8.40 2.55
C GLU A 11 9.11 7.27 2.78
N SER A 12 9.31 6.42 1.78
CA SER A 12 10.36 5.39 1.78
C SER A 12 11.77 5.95 1.58
N GLY A 13 11.93 7.28 1.43
CA GLY A 13 13.18 7.92 1.04
C GLY A 13 13.56 7.70 -0.43
N SER A 14 12.63 7.18 -1.24
CA SER A 14 12.80 7.06 -2.68
C SER A 14 12.70 8.41 -3.38
N ILE A 15 13.39 8.53 -4.51
CA ILE A 15 13.32 9.70 -5.40
C ILE A 15 12.74 9.23 -6.71
N TYR A 16 11.71 9.92 -7.21
CA TYR A 16 11.19 9.68 -8.54
C TYR A 16 10.84 10.98 -9.25
N GLU A 17 11.00 10.97 -10.56
CA GLU A 17 10.67 12.03 -11.48
C GLU A 17 9.39 11.65 -12.23
N ARG A 18 8.35 12.45 -12.06
CA ARG A 18 7.15 12.40 -12.90
C ARG A 18 7.26 13.45 -13.99
N PHE A 19 7.40 13.04 -15.25
CA PHE A 19 7.56 13.95 -16.38
C PHE A 19 6.54 13.68 -17.48
N TRP A 20 6.26 14.69 -18.31
CA TRP A 20 5.39 14.55 -19.46
C TRP A 20 6.21 14.15 -20.70
N ASN A 21 5.91 13.01 -21.30
CA ASN A 21 6.64 12.52 -22.49
C ASN A 21 6.05 13.03 -23.83
N GLY A 22 5.02 13.86 -23.78
CA GLY A 22 4.29 14.35 -24.97
C GLY A 22 2.93 13.69 -25.17
N LEU A 23 2.73 12.47 -24.64
CA LEU A 23 1.49 11.69 -24.76
C LEU A 23 0.82 11.46 -23.41
N GLN A 24 1.62 11.15 -22.39
CA GLN A 24 1.16 10.81 -21.05
C GLN A 24 2.19 11.20 -19.99
N TRP A 25 1.76 11.19 -18.72
CA TRP A 25 2.67 11.28 -17.60
C TRP A 25 3.38 9.95 -17.38
N VAL A 26 4.67 10.00 -17.12
CA VAL A 26 5.54 8.84 -16.90
C VAL A 26 6.39 9.07 -15.66
N ILE A 27 6.84 7.98 -15.01
CA ILE A 27 7.52 8.04 -13.71
C ILE A 27 8.85 7.28 -13.77
N ALA A 28 9.96 7.99 -13.65
CA ALA A 28 11.31 7.42 -13.61
C ALA A 28 11.90 7.49 -12.18
N PRO A 29 12.44 6.39 -11.61
CA PRO A 29 13.07 6.43 -10.30
C PRO A 29 14.53 6.87 -10.38
N HIS A 30 14.99 7.48 -9.29
CA HIS A 30 16.32 8.08 -9.15
C HIS A 30 16.84 7.90 -7.72
N ASP A 31 16.59 6.74 -7.11
CA ASP A 31 16.91 6.49 -5.70
C ASP A 31 18.40 6.69 -5.38
N LEU A 32 18.66 7.17 -4.15
CA LEU A 32 20.03 7.24 -3.64
C LEU A 32 20.61 5.82 -3.45
N PRO A 33 21.94 5.66 -3.53
CA PRO A 33 22.59 4.41 -3.15
C PRO A 33 22.21 3.99 -1.72
N VAL A 34 22.04 2.69 -1.46
CA VAL A 34 21.66 2.17 -0.13
C VAL A 34 22.58 2.67 0.99
N SER A 35 23.86 2.91 0.69
CA SER A 35 24.85 3.46 1.62
C SER A 35 24.58 4.91 2.04
N ALA A 36 23.87 5.69 1.23
CA ALA A 36 23.52 7.08 1.51
C ALA A 36 22.33 7.23 2.49
N GLY A 37 21.54 6.16 2.66
CA GLY A 37 20.31 6.16 3.45
C GLY A 37 19.15 6.85 2.73
N TYR A 38 18.11 7.20 3.49
CA TYR A 38 16.88 7.80 2.96
C TYR A 38 17.10 9.22 2.45
N ALA A 39 16.54 9.54 1.28
CA ALA A 39 16.44 10.92 0.80
C ALA A 39 15.34 11.67 1.56
N VAL A 40 15.61 12.90 1.98
CA VAL A 40 14.66 13.75 2.70
C VAL A 40 14.22 14.98 1.90
N SER A 41 14.98 15.39 0.89
CA SER A 41 14.64 16.52 0.02
C SER A 41 15.39 16.43 -1.32
N VAL A 42 14.75 16.92 -2.38
CA VAL A 42 15.34 17.09 -3.71
C VAL A 42 15.27 18.56 -4.12
N PHE A 43 16.32 19.03 -4.81
CA PHE A 43 16.48 20.42 -5.21
C PHE A 43 16.93 20.49 -6.67
N ILE A 44 16.47 21.52 -7.37
CA ILE A 44 16.85 21.78 -8.77
C ILE A 44 17.40 23.21 -8.83
N VAL A 45 18.72 23.35 -8.96
CA VAL A 45 19.43 24.64 -9.02
C VAL A 45 20.28 24.68 -10.28
N ASN A 46 20.12 25.72 -11.11
CA ASN A 46 20.84 25.85 -12.38
C ASN A 46 20.87 24.55 -13.22
N GLN A 47 19.71 23.91 -13.42
CA GLN A 47 19.55 22.62 -14.12
C GLN A 47 20.29 21.42 -13.51
N THR A 48 20.83 21.56 -12.30
CA THR A 48 21.46 20.46 -11.56
C THR A 48 20.54 19.96 -10.47
N ILE A 49 20.42 18.64 -10.36
CA ILE A 49 19.61 18.00 -9.32
C ILE A 49 20.49 17.64 -8.13
N LEU A 50 20.07 18.06 -6.95
CA LEU A 50 20.72 17.75 -5.68
C LEU A 50 19.74 17.03 -4.77
N ALA A 51 20.20 16.02 -4.03
CA ALA A 51 19.40 15.30 -3.05
C ALA A 51 20.07 15.32 -1.67
N LEU A 52 19.31 15.66 -0.64
CA LEU A 52 19.76 15.64 0.75
C LEU A 52 19.32 14.33 1.40
N SER A 53 20.23 13.62 2.06
CA SER A 53 19.91 12.43 2.84
C SER A 53 19.61 12.75 4.30
N GLU A 54 18.92 11.83 4.99
CA GLU A 54 18.61 11.92 6.42
C GLU A 54 19.89 12.06 7.28
N ALA A 55 20.99 11.43 6.84
CA ALA A 55 22.30 11.55 7.48
C ALA A 55 22.85 12.99 7.44
N GLY A 56 22.30 13.85 6.58
CA GLY A 56 22.73 15.23 6.37
C GLY A 56 23.82 15.37 5.32
N MET A 57 23.87 14.42 4.37
CA MET A 57 24.80 14.43 3.23
C MET A 57 24.07 14.92 1.99
N LEU A 58 24.73 15.77 1.21
CA LEU A 58 24.20 16.28 -0.04
C LEU A 58 24.82 15.49 -1.20
N TYR A 59 24.01 15.07 -2.15
CA TYR A 59 24.42 14.36 -3.35
C TYR A 59 24.04 15.17 -4.58
N GLN A 60 24.89 15.16 -5.60
CA GLN A 60 24.64 15.74 -6.90
C GLN A 60 24.41 14.62 -7.91
N MET A 61 23.34 14.75 -8.70
CA MET A 61 23.12 13.87 -9.84
C MET A 61 24.01 14.32 -10.99
N GLN A 62 24.85 13.42 -11.48
CA GLN A 62 25.72 13.62 -12.64
C GLN A 62 25.43 12.55 -13.68
N LEU A 63 25.73 12.83 -14.95
CA LEU A 63 25.63 11.84 -16.02
C LEU A 63 27.01 11.28 -16.31
N THR A 64 27.11 9.96 -16.45
CA THR A 64 28.32 9.29 -16.93
C THR A 64 28.54 9.55 -18.42
N GLU A 65 29.70 9.14 -18.96
CA GLU A 65 29.97 9.21 -20.41
C GLU A 65 28.90 8.49 -21.24
N ASP A 66 28.32 7.42 -20.70
CA ASP A 66 27.22 6.64 -21.30
C ASP A 66 25.83 7.24 -21.03
N SER A 67 25.74 8.47 -20.51
CA SER A 67 24.50 9.17 -20.16
C SER A 67 23.64 8.49 -19.09
N GLN A 68 24.25 7.70 -18.20
CA GLN A 68 23.54 7.12 -17.04
C GLN A 68 23.63 8.06 -15.82
N PRO A 69 22.52 8.30 -15.10
CA PRO A 69 22.54 9.12 -13.89
C PRO A 69 23.25 8.40 -12.74
N ILE A 70 24.17 9.09 -12.09
CA ILE A 70 24.86 8.65 -10.88
C ILE A 70 24.78 9.73 -9.79
N TRP A 71 24.73 9.31 -8.54
CA TRP A 71 24.77 10.20 -7.39
C TRP A 71 26.20 10.31 -6.84
N VAL A 72 26.72 11.53 -6.81
CA VAL A 72 28.07 11.85 -6.29
C VAL A 72 27.94 12.70 -5.04
N GLU A 73 28.72 12.40 -4.00
CA GLU A 73 28.72 13.20 -2.77
C GLU A 73 29.19 14.65 -3.05
N PHE A 74 28.42 15.62 -2.56
CA PHE A 74 28.59 17.04 -2.84
C PHE A 74 28.56 17.86 -1.54
N MET A 75 29.62 17.71 -0.74
CA MET A 75 29.71 18.32 0.59
C MET A 75 30.52 19.63 0.61
N PRO A 76 30.23 20.55 1.54
CA PRO A 76 31.02 21.77 1.71
C PRO A 76 32.43 21.50 2.22
N GLU A 77 33.42 21.96 1.46
CA GLU A 77 34.83 22.02 1.90
C GLU A 77 35.17 23.46 2.31
N PHE A 78 35.60 23.65 3.56
CA PHE A 78 36.10 24.93 4.05
C PHE A 78 37.58 24.81 4.41
N ASP A 79 38.40 25.74 3.92
CA ASP A 79 39.83 25.80 4.23
C ASP A 79 40.06 26.02 5.74
N LYS A 80 40.88 25.16 6.34
CA LYS A 80 41.22 25.17 7.78
C LYS A 80 42.02 26.41 8.24
N THR A 81 42.34 27.34 7.35
CA THR A 81 43.32 28.40 7.60
C THR A 81 42.71 29.74 8.00
N THR A 82 41.38 29.94 7.92
CA THR A 82 40.78 31.29 8.04
C THR A 82 39.75 31.49 9.15
N SER A 83 39.38 30.49 9.96
CA SER A 83 38.41 30.69 11.06
C SER A 83 39.10 30.92 12.40
N LYS A 84 38.97 32.15 12.94
CA LYS A 84 39.32 32.50 14.34
C LYS A 84 38.30 32.00 15.37
N GLU A 85 37.34 31.20 14.96
CA GLU A 85 36.42 30.52 15.86
C GLU A 85 36.71 29.02 15.82
N THR A 86 36.97 28.46 17.00
CA THR A 86 37.10 27.03 17.30
C THR A 86 35.80 26.30 16.93
N VAL A 87 35.54 26.13 15.64
CA VAL A 87 34.61 25.11 15.16
C VAL A 87 35.38 23.81 15.27
N GLN A 88 35.19 23.11 16.40
CA GLN A 88 35.56 21.71 16.52
C GLN A 88 35.12 21.00 15.25
N SER A 89 36.05 20.29 14.63
CA SER A 89 35.94 19.48 13.42
C SER A 89 34.87 18.39 13.59
N SER A 90 33.63 18.81 13.62
CA SER A 90 32.45 17.99 13.41
C SER A 90 32.19 18.05 11.91
N GLU A 91 32.12 16.90 11.25
CA GLU A 91 31.67 16.81 9.87
C GLU A 91 30.40 17.64 9.70
N ILE A 92 30.41 18.58 8.76
CA ILE A 92 29.26 19.44 8.53
C ILE A 92 28.12 18.56 8.03
N ARG A 93 27.03 18.49 8.79
CA ARG A 93 25.82 17.76 8.39
C ARG A 93 24.69 18.75 8.15
N LEU A 94 24.11 18.71 6.96
CA LEU A 94 22.99 19.56 6.59
C LEU A 94 21.68 19.05 7.20
N SER A 95 20.69 19.94 7.34
CA SER A 95 19.38 19.64 7.92
C SER A 95 18.23 19.97 6.98
N ALA A 96 18.23 21.16 6.37
CA ALA A 96 17.21 21.59 5.41
C ALA A 96 17.80 22.60 4.42
N GLY A 97 17.14 22.79 3.29
CA GLY A 97 17.59 23.69 2.23
C GLY A 97 16.46 24.50 1.60
N VAL A 98 16.78 25.66 1.04
CA VAL A 98 15.88 26.46 0.20
C VAL A 98 16.61 26.98 -1.02
N ILE A 99 15.93 26.97 -2.16
CA ILE A 99 16.43 27.50 -3.44
C ILE A 99 16.08 28.99 -3.50
N SER A 100 17.03 29.80 -3.96
CA SER A 100 16.81 31.24 -4.19
C SER A 100 15.78 31.47 -5.30
N THR A 101 15.16 32.66 -5.31
CA THR A 101 14.14 33.03 -6.30
C THR A 101 14.67 33.01 -7.73
N ASP A 102 15.94 33.38 -7.93
CA ASP A 102 16.63 33.33 -9.23
C ASP A 102 17.07 31.91 -9.65
N ARG A 103 16.89 30.91 -8.78
CA ARG A 103 17.31 29.51 -8.97
C ARG A 103 18.81 29.33 -9.24
N GLU A 104 19.63 30.30 -8.86
CA GLU A 104 21.09 30.26 -9.03
C GLU A 104 21.82 29.82 -7.74
N ARG A 105 21.18 29.98 -6.58
CA ARG A 105 21.80 29.76 -5.26
C ARG A 105 20.93 28.88 -4.38
N MET A 106 21.56 28.33 -3.36
CA MET A 106 20.84 27.60 -2.32
C MET A 106 21.33 27.99 -0.94
N TYR A 107 20.41 28.01 0.01
CA TYR A 107 20.70 28.26 1.42
C TYR A 107 20.36 27.02 2.23
N PHE A 108 21.27 26.61 3.12
CA PHE A 108 21.11 25.43 3.95
C PHE A 108 21.21 25.78 5.43
N SER A 109 20.38 25.11 6.24
CA SER A 109 20.59 25.02 7.68
C SER A 109 21.36 23.73 7.98
N THR A 110 22.30 23.80 8.92
CA THR A 110 23.05 22.63 9.40
C THR A 110 22.42 22.06 10.66
N LYS A 111 22.71 20.79 10.98
CA LYS A 111 22.27 20.16 12.25
C LYS A 111 22.80 20.87 13.49
N ASN A 112 23.88 21.65 13.37
CA ASN A 112 24.42 22.49 14.45
C ASN A 112 23.95 23.96 14.42
N GLY A 113 22.98 24.30 13.55
CA GLY A 113 22.26 25.57 13.56
C GLY A 113 22.88 26.73 12.79
N LEU A 114 23.83 26.46 11.89
CA LEU A 114 24.47 27.45 11.02
C LEU A 114 23.70 27.65 9.71
N LEU A 115 23.83 28.83 9.13
CA LEU A 115 23.37 29.19 7.79
C LEU A 115 24.54 29.09 6.80
N LEU A 116 24.39 28.22 5.80
CA LEU A 116 25.33 28.07 4.69
C LEU A 116 24.67 28.52 3.38
N GLU A 117 25.47 29.03 2.44
CA GLU A 117 25.06 29.37 1.08
C GLU A 117 25.93 28.62 0.07
N LEU A 118 25.28 28.01 -0.93
CA LEU A 118 25.89 27.46 -2.12
C LEU A 118 25.78 28.50 -3.25
N LEU A 119 26.91 29.09 -3.62
CA LEU A 119 27.04 30.17 -4.60
C LEU A 119 27.25 29.68 -6.04
N GLY A 120 27.52 28.40 -6.21
CA GLY A 120 27.77 27.78 -7.51
C GLY A 120 28.01 26.29 -7.33
N VAL A 121 27.49 25.51 -8.27
CA VAL A 121 27.62 24.04 -8.26
C VAL A 121 28.88 23.60 -8.98
N ASP A 122 29.27 24.31 -10.04
CA ASP A 122 30.48 24.01 -10.83
C ASP A 122 31.25 25.31 -11.19
N PRO A 123 32.41 25.59 -10.55
CA PRO A 123 32.96 24.86 -9.41
C PRO A 123 32.13 25.06 -8.13
N PRO A 124 32.14 24.10 -7.19
CA PRO A 124 31.45 24.22 -5.91
C PRO A 124 32.01 25.39 -5.10
N ARG A 125 31.13 26.33 -4.72
CA ARG A 125 31.51 27.47 -3.87
C ARG A 125 30.55 27.62 -2.71
N TRP A 126 31.09 27.54 -1.50
CA TRP A 126 30.32 27.62 -0.26
C TRP A 126 30.67 28.86 0.55
N ALA A 127 29.67 29.48 1.15
CA ALA A 127 29.83 30.56 2.12
C ALA A 127 29.15 30.19 3.45
N ASN A 128 29.80 30.54 4.56
CA ASN A 128 29.27 30.35 5.91
C ASN A 128 28.86 31.71 6.50
N HIS A 129 27.57 31.87 6.78
CA HIS A 129 26.98 33.11 7.29
C HIS A 129 26.79 33.10 8.82
N GLY A 130 27.24 32.04 9.48
CA GLY A 130 27.16 31.88 10.93
C GLY A 130 25.74 31.56 11.39
N ARG A 131 25.35 32.09 12.56
CA ARG A 131 24.02 31.90 13.15
C ARG A 131 23.56 33.17 13.88
N PRO A 132 22.24 33.37 14.07
CA PRO A 132 21.73 34.49 14.84
C PRO A 132 22.22 34.47 16.30
N PRO A 133 22.38 35.63 16.95
CA PRO A 133 22.85 35.70 18.33
C PRO A 133 21.94 34.90 19.29
N GLY A 134 22.51 33.88 19.92
CA GLY A 134 21.83 33.04 20.92
C GLY A 134 20.77 32.09 20.36
N ALA A 135 20.75 31.84 19.05
CA ALA A 135 19.73 31.01 18.40
C ALA A 135 20.31 30.19 17.25
N ASN A 136 19.64 29.09 16.90
CA ASN A 136 20.00 28.23 15.77
C ASN A 136 19.06 28.47 14.59
N VAL A 137 19.57 28.40 13.36
CA VAL A 137 18.75 28.47 12.15
C VAL A 137 18.07 27.12 11.90
N VAL A 138 16.74 27.11 11.80
CA VAL A 138 15.97 25.88 11.51
C VAL A 138 15.23 25.97 10.19
N ALA A 139 14.56 27.09 9.92
CA ALA A 139 13.91 27.34 8.64
C ALA A 139 14.44 28.62 7.98
N ILE A 140 14.51 28.60 6.65
CA ILE A 140 15.07 29.69 5.84
C ILE A 140 14.02 30.08 4.80
N THR A 141 13.84 31.38 4.61
CA THR A 141 12.98 31.95 3.57
C THR A 141 13.79 32.98 2.79
N ASP A 142 13.93 32.74 1.49
CA ASP A 142 14.51 33.72 0.58
C ASP A 142 13.56 34.92 0.40
N ALA A 143 14.11 36.12 0.52
CA ALA A 143 13.41 37.38 0.29
C ALA A 143 14.19 38.29 -0.69
N ALA A 144 14.93 37.68 -1.62
CA ALA A 144 15.65 38.39 -2.69
C ALA A 144 14.76 39.35 -3.50
N THR A 145 13.47 39.05 -3.61
CA THR A 145 12.47 39.91 -4.29
C THR A 145 12.27 41.27 -3.62
N VAL A 146 12.53 41.39 -2.31
CA VAL A 146 12.49 42.67 -1.57
C VAL A 146 13.79 43.42 -1.73
N ARG A 147 14.88 42.68 -1.54
CA ARG A 147 16.25 43.17 -1.61
C ARG A 147 17.16 41.98 -1.90
N PRO A 148 18.06 42.08 -2.88
CA PRO A 148 19.03 41.02 -3.15
C PRO A 148 19.81 40.62 -1.89
N GLY A 149 19.89 39.31 -1.61
CA GLY A 149 20.61 38.75 -0.47
C GLY A 149 19.92 38.86 0.90
N LEU A 150 18.68 39.34 0.96
CA LEU A 150 17.89 39.38 2.20
C LEU A 150 17.28 38.01 2.49
N LEU A 151 17.49 37.51 3.71
CA LEU A 151 16.92 36.25 4.17
C LEU A 151 16.12 36.45 5.46
N PHE A 152 15.03 35.70 5.60
CA PHE A 152 14.35 35.52 6.88
C PHE A 152 14.60 34.12 7.40
N THR A 153 14.92 34.01 8.69
CA THR A 153 15.11 32.72 9.35
C THR A 153 14.21 32.59 10.58
N VAL A 154 13.75 31.37 10.82
CA VAL A 154 13.06 31.00 12.06
C VAL A 154 13.99 30.15 12.89
N SER A 155 14.11 30.49 14.18
CA SER A 155 14.91 29.74 15.13
C SER A 155 14.20 28.53 15.73
N ASP A 156 14.96 27.65 16.37
CA ASP A 156 14.46 26.55 17.21
C ASP A 156 13.48 27.01 18.31
N ALA A 157 13.78 28.16 18.93
CA ALA A 157 12.90 28.82 19.90
C ALA A 157 11.61 29.38 19.26
N GLY A 158 11.54 29.50 17.93
CA GLY A 158 10.41 30.07 17.20
C GLY A 158 10.46 31.59 17.09
N ASP A 159 11.66 32.18 17.07
CA ASP A 159 11.88 33.61 16.84
C ASP A 159 12.19 33.90 15.36
N LEU A 160 11.73 35.06 14.86
CA LEU A 160 12.03 35.52 13.51
C LEU A 160 13.27 36.42 13.49
N TYR A 161 14.22 36.09 12.61
CA TYR A 161 15.40 36.91 12.33
C TYR A 161 15.44 37.31 10.85
N GLU A 162 15.95 38.51 10.61
CA GLU A 162 16.32 39.07 9.32
C GLU A 162 17.85 38.99 9.21
N TYR A 163 18.35 38.41 8.12
CA TYR A 163 19.76 38.39 7.76
C TYR A 163 19.98 39.23 6.51
N ASP A 164 20.86 40.22 6.62
CA ASP A 164 21.30 41.06 5.51
C ASP A 164 22.80 41.28 5.64
N GLN A 165 23.58 40.70 4.71
CA GLN A 165 25.04 40.78 4.69
C GLN A 165 25.55 42.23 4.58
N THR A 166 24.75 43.14 4.00
CA THR A 166 25.10 44.56 3.86
C THR A 166 24.88 45.36 5.13
N SER A 167 24.13 44.81 6.09
CA SER A 167 23.78 45.48 7.34
C SER A 167 24.81 45.24 8.46
N LYS A 168 24.90 46.18 9.40
CA LYS A 168 25.78 46.08 10.58
C LYS A 168 24.96 46.42 11.84
N PRO A 169 24.63 45.44 12.72
CA PRO A 169 24.95 44.01 12.62
C PRO A 169 24.17 43.30 11.49
N PRO A 170 24.69 42.18 10.94
CA PRO A 170 24.07 41.45 9.83
C PRO A 170 22.77 40.72 10.23
N TRP A 171 22.57 40.48 11.53
CA TRP A 171 21.41 39.80 12.08
C TRP A 171 20.53 40.77 12.86
N LYS A 172 19.22 40.71 12.61
CA LYS A 172 18.22 41.55 13.28
C LYS A 172 17.02 40.73 13.72
N LYS A 173 16.66 40.81 15.01
CA LYS A 173 15.51 40.09 15.57
C LYS A 173 14.21 40.87 15.39
N HIS A 174 13.15 40.20 14.94
CA HIS A 174 11.82 40.78 14.81
C HIS A 174 10.99 40.45 16.06
N ILE A 175 10.73 41.46 16.89
CA ILE A 175 10.00 41.30 18.15
C ILE A 175 8.49 41.44 17.89
N ASN A 176 7.70 40.50 18.42
CA ASN A 176 6.25 40.61 18.51
C ASN A 176 5.88 40.99 19.96
N ARG A 177 5.45 42.24 20.20
CA ARG A 177 5.15 42.76 21.55
C ARG A 177 3.68 42.61 21.96
N ASP A 178 2.78 42.33 21.03
CA ASP A 178 1.33 42.50 21.24
C ASP A 178 0.57 41.18 21.50
N GLY A 179 1.28 40.05 21.67
CA GLY A 179 0.68 38.73 21.93
C GLY A 179 0.82 38.23 23.36
N SER A 180 -0.18 37.51 23.87
CA SER A 180 -0.04 36.76 25.12
C SER A 180 1.10 35.73 24.98
N ARG A 181 1.97 35.62 26.00
CA ARG A 181 3.25 34.88 25.98
C ARG A 181 3.17 33.39 25.60
N LYS A 182 1.98 32.78 25.47
CA LYS A 182 1.83 31.33 25.26
C LYS A 182 1.66 30.89 23.80
N ASP A 183 1.35 31.78 22.86
CA ASP A 183 0.91 31.40 21.50
C ASP A 183 1.68 32.08 20.33
N THR A 184 2.78 32.80 20.61
CA THR A 184 3.49 33.60 19.60
C THR A 184 4.69 32.93 18.93
N SER A 185 5.12 31.77 19.42
CA SER A 185 6.29 31.07 18.86
C SER A 185 6.01 30.54 17.45
N LEU A 186 6.92 30.80 16.52
CA LEU A 186 6.82 30.37 15.14
C LEU A 186 7.14 28.88 14.99
N ALA A 187 6.43 28.22 14.07
CA ALA A 187 6.77 26.89 13.62
C ALA A 187 8.00 26.95 12.72
N ALA A 188 8.81 25.88 12.73
CA ALA A 188 9.95 25.72 11.85
C ALA A 188 9.49 25.41 10.43
N PHE A 189 9.03 26.44 9.72
CA PHE A 189 8.44 26.31 8.39
C PHE A 189 8.93 27.42 7.46
N ARG A 190 9.03 27.13 6.15
CA ARG A 190 9.37 28.13 5.12
C ARG A 190 8.21 29.11 4.97
N ALA A 191 8.47 30.39 5.17
CA ALA A 191 7.45 31.42 5.07
C ALA A 191 7.07 31.70 3.60
N CYS A 192 5.87 32.26 3.41
CA CYS A 192 5.42 32.70 2.09
C CYS A 192 5.59 34.20 1.93
N THR A 193 6.20 34.64 0.82
CA THR A 193 6.48 36.04 0.54
C THR A 193 5.54 36.56 -0.55
N LEU A 194 4.94 37.73 -0.32
CA LEU A 194 4.10 38.41 -1.31
C LEU A 194 4.45 39.91 -1.37
N HIS A 195 4.48 40.46 -2.58
CA HIS A 195 4.75 41.88 -2.83
C HIS A 195 3.47 42.64 -3.22
N GLU A 196 3.46 43.95 -2.99
CA GLU A 196 2.45 44.90 -3.50
C GLU A 196 0.99 44.71 -3.04
N LEU A 197 0.76 43.93 -1.99
CA LEU A 197 -0.59 43.59 -1.52
C LEU A 197 -1.42 44.80 -1.03
N VAL A 198 -0.78 45.81 -0.43
CA VAL A 198 -1.42 47.01 0.16
C VAL A 198 -0.85 48.31 -0.45
N GLY A 199 -0.31 48.22 -1.66
CA GLY A 199 0.22 49.35 -2.44
C GLY A 199 1.65 49.12 -2.94
N ALA A 200 2.06 49.99 -3.87
CA ALA A 200 3.44 50.02 -4.37
C ALA A 200 4.41 50.11 -3.18
N HIS A 201 5.33 49.16 -3.05
CA HIS A 201 6.32 49.03 -1.95
C HIS A 201 5.83 48.42 -0.61
N SER A 202 4.73 47.66 -0.59
CA SER A 202 4.42 46.79 0.57
C SER A 202 5.00 45.39 0.41
N PHE A 203 5.51 44.82 1.49
CA PHE A 203 5.98 43.43 1.53
C PHE A 203 5.32 42.67 2.67
N SER A 204 4.93 41.43 2.43
CA SER A 204 4.19 40.60 3.37
C SER A 204 4.84 39.24 3.49
N LEU A 205 5.16 38.83 4.72
CA LEU A 205 5.73 37.54 5.06
C LEU A 205 4.72 36.74 5.88
N PHE A 206 4.13 35.70 5.29
CA PHE A 206 3.15 34.83 5.94
C PHE A 206 3.85 33.65 6.61
N LEU A 207 3.52 33.42 7.88
CA LEU A 207 4.16 32.47 8.78
C LEU A 207 3.10 31.67 9.54
N LEU A 208 3.49 30.49 10.04
CA LEU A 208 2.68 29.69 10.96
C LEU A 208 3.27 29.73 12.37
N THR A 209 2.41 29.86 13.37
CA THR A 209 2.77 29.62 14.78
C THR A 209 2.85 28.12 15.07
N LYS A 210 3.54 27.69 16.14
CA LYS A 210 3.52 26.30 16.62
C LYS A 210 2.10 25.79 16.95
N GLY A 211 1.17 26.68 17.28
CA GLY A 211 -0.26 26.37 17.48
C GLY A 211 -1.11 26.32 16.20
N GLY A 212 -0.50 26.42 15.02
CA GLY A 212 -1.21 26.33 13.73
C GLY A 212 -2.12 27.50 13.37
N LYS A 213 -1.73 28.73 13.75
CA LYS A 213 -2.36 29.99 13.32
C LYS A 213 -1.52 30.67 12.24
N LEU A 214 -2.19 31.23 11.24
CA LEU A 214 -1.61 32.08 10.21
C LEU A 214 -1.37 33.48 10.77
N ILE A 215 -0.14 33.97 10.62
CA ILE A 215 0.23 35.33 10.96
C ILE A 215 1.00 35.96 9.79
N GLU A 216 1.00 37.27 9.72
CA GLU A 216 1.69 38.03 8.69
C GLU A 216 2.60 39.07 9.32
N ARG A 217 3.84 39.09 8.86
CA ARG A 217 4.79 40.18 9.12
C ARG A 217 4.80 41.10 7.91
N ARG A 218 4.15 42.26 8.03
CA ARG A 218 3.98 43.22 6.94
C ARG A 218 4.90 44.41 7.08
N LEU A 219 5.62 44.76 6.02
CA LEU A 219 6.33 46.01 5.84
C LEU A 219 5.48 46.94 5.00
N HIS A 220 5.08 48.08 5.56
CA HIS A 220 4.35 49.12 4.83
C HIS A 220 4.90 50.49 5.23
N GLN A 221 5.24 51.34 4.26
CA GLN A 221 5.83 52.67 4.49
C GLN A 221 7.05 52.62 5.45
N ARG A 222 7.96 51.66 5.26
CA ARG A 222 9.16 51.41 6.10
C ARG A 222 8.88 51.06 7.56
N LYS A 223 7.62 50.80 7.93
CA LYS A 223 7.24 50.34 9.27
C LYS A 223 6.79 48.90 9.20
N TRP A 224 7.35 48.10 10.09
CA TRP A 224 6.97 46.71 10.19
C TRP A 224 5.84 46.52 11.22
N LYS A 225 4.74 45.87 10.83
CA LYS A 225 3.63 45.49 11.72
C LYS A 225 3.36 43.98 11.70
N TRP A 226 2.75 43.46 12.77
CA TRP A 226 2.30 42.08 12.86
C TRP A 226 0.78 42.06 12.69
N PHE A 227 0.28 41.11 11.92
CA PHE A 227 -1.14 40.85 11.73
C PHE A 227 -1.43 39.38 12.02
N VAL A 228 -2.53 39.11 12.71
CA VAL A 228 -2.96 37.75 13.04
C VAL A 228 -4.19 37.46 12.19
N HIS A 229 -4.08 36.46 11.31
CA HIS A 229 -5.18 36.01 10.45
C HIS A 229 -5.93 34.82 11.08
N GLY A 230 -5.30 34.09 12.00
CA GLY A 230 -5.91 32.98 12.72
C GLY A 230 -5.88 31.68 11.92
N ASN A 231 -6.86 30.81 12.15
CA ASN A 231 -7.05 29.57 11.40
C ASN A 231 -8.53 29.27 11.22
N PRO A 232 -8.92 28.37 10.31
CA PRO A 232 -10.29 27.90 10.22
C PRO A 232 -10.71 27.26 11.55
N LYS A 233 -11.96 27.50 11.98
CA LYS A 233 -12.48 27.00 13.28
C LYS A 233 -12.23 25.50 13.42
N GLY A 234 -11.44 25.10 14.41
CA GLY A 234 -11.13 23.68 14.71
C GLY A 234 -10.05 23.03 13.85
N HIS A 235 -9.41 23.76 12.92
CA HIS A 235 -8.40 23.21 12.01
C HIS A 235 -7.06 23.94 12.15
N PRO A 236 -6.15 23.48 13.04
CA PRO A 236 -4.80 24.04 13.12
C PRO A 236 -4.04 23.77 11.83
N LEU A 237 -3.32 24.78 11.33
CA LEU A 237 -2.58 24.76 10.08
C LEU A 237 -1.18 24.17 10.28
N THR A 238 -0.67 23.43 9.30
CA THR A 238 0.65 22.75 9.37
C THR A 238 1.62 23.17 8.27
N SER A 239 1.14 23.61 7.11
CA SER A 239 2.00 24.05 6.00
C SER A 239 1.32 25.11 5.13
N ILE A 240 2.13 25.87 4.39
CA ILE A 240 1.70 26.89 3.42
C ILE A 240 2.28 26.53 2.05
N THR A 241 1.42 26.45 1.04
CA THR A 241 1.77 26.34 -0.37
C THR A 241 1.75 27.74 -0.99
N CYS A 242 2.92 28.20 -1.43
CA CYS A 242 3.06 29.50 -2.08
C CYS A 242 2.75 29.42 -3.57
N SER A 243 1.90 30.31 -4.05
CA SER A 243 1.62 30.48 -5.47
C SER A 243 2.70 31.34 -6.13
N SER A 244 3.27 30.89 -7.25
CA SER A 244 4.17 31.69 -8.08
C SER A 244 3.40 32.79 -8.80
N GLN A 245 3.89 34.03 -8.70
CA GLN A 245 3.25 35.25 -9.21
C GLN A 245 3.74 35.55 -10.64
N GLU A 246 3.69 34.56 -11.54
CA GLU A 246 4.22 34.74 -12.92
C GLU A 246 3.19 35.34 -13.89
N GLU A 247 1.89 35.41 -13.55
CA GLU A 247 0.89 36.12 -14.37
C GLU A 247 -0.08 36.99 -13.56
N PRO A 248 -0.31 38.26 -13.96
CA PRO A 248 -1.24 39.17 -13.30
C PRO A 248 -2.68 38.88 -13.75
N HIS A 249 -3.24 37.75 -13.29
CA HIS A 249 -4.68 37.50 -13.39
C HIS A 249 -5.40 37.91 -12.10
N GLU A 250 -6.70 38.22 -12.20
CA GLU A 250 -7.55 38.95 -11.23
C GLU A 250 -7.65 38.32 -9.81
N ASN A 251 -7.06 37.16 -9.55
CA ASN A 251 -7.08 36.43 -8.27
C ASN A 251 -5.68 36.23 -7.62
N SER A 252 -4.75 37.17 -7.80
CA SER A 252 -3.35 37.08 -7.32
C SER A 252 -3.15 37.17 -5.79
N ASN A 253 -4.21 37.02 -4.99
CA ASN A 253 -4.22 37.25 -3.54
C ASN A 253 -4.73 36.04 -2.73
N SER A 254 -4.37 34.82 -3.09
CA SER A 254 -4.72 33.64 -2.28
C SER A 254 -3.51 32.77 -1.91
N LEU A 255 -3.61 32.12 -0.75
CA LEU A 255 -2.64 31.14 -0.24
C LEU A 255 -3.36 29.82 -0.04
N CYS A 256 -2.71 28.71 -0.40
CA CYS A 256 -3.22 27.39 -0.04
C CYS A 256 -2.51 26.89 1.22
N LEU A 257 -3.25 26.35 2.17
CA LEU A 257 -2.74 25.90 3.46
C LEU A 257 -3.30 24.52 3.81
N THR A 258 -2.43 23.65 4.32
CA THR A 258 -2.83 22.31 4.78
C THR A 258 -3.02 22.32 6.29
N SER A 259 -4.10 21.71 6.77
CA SER A 259 -4.39 21.55 8.20
C SER A 259 -3.85 20.24 8.78
N ALA A 260 -3.74 20.17 10.11
CA ALA A 260 -3.34 18.95 10.83
C ALA A 260 -4.34 17.80 10.65
N ALA A 261 -5.56 18.08 10.21
CA ALA A 261 -6.56 17.06 9.89
C ALA A 261 -6.49 16.60 8.41
N GLY A 262 -5.59 17.18 7.60
CA GLY A 262 -5.37 16.80 6.20
C GLY A 262 -6.21 17.57 5.17
N PHE A 263 -7.02 18.55 5.60
CA PHE A 263 -7.79 19.43 4.72
C PHE A 263 -6.92 20.51 4.10
N VAL A 264 -7.19 20.85 2.85
CA VAL A 264 -6.60 22.00 2.15
C VAL A 264 -7.58 23.17 2.13
N PHE A 265 -7.12 24.32 2.61
CA PHE A 265 -7.86 25.57 2.62
C PHE A 265 -7.20 26.59 1.72
N GLU A 266 -8.00 27.36 1.00
CA GLU A 266 -7.57 28.57 0.31
C GLU A 266 -7.94 29.79 1.17
N TYR A 267 -6.92 30.58 1.53
CA TYR A 267 -7.07 31.83 2.27
C TYR A 267 -7.05 33.01 1.32
N HIS A 268 -8.14 33.77 1.26
CA HIS A 268 -8.23 34.99 0.47
C HIS A 268 -7.68 36.18 1.27
N ILE A 269 -6.61 36.78 0.75
CA ILE A 269 -5.95 37.90 1.43
C ILE A 269 -6.70 39.20 1.14
N GLN A 270 -7.34 39.75 2.17
CA GLN A 270 -8.01 41.04 2.08
C GLN A 270 -7.01 42.21 1.93
N LYS A 271 -7.31 43.14 1.02
CA LYS A 271 -6.52 44.37 0.83
C LYS A 271 -6.79 45.43 1.91
N HIS A 272 -7.97 45.39 2.55
CA HIS A 272 -8.38 46.31 3.63
C HIS A 272 -8.94 45.52 4.83
N PRO A 273 -8.34 45.62 6.03
CA PRO A 273 -8.66 44.78 7.19
C PRO A 273 -9.92 45.19 7.99
N ASP A 274 -10.66 46.22 7.55
CA ASP A 274 -11.73 46.84 8.35
C ASP A 274 -13.16 46.26 8.07
N GLN A 275 -13.27 45.14 7.35
CA GLN A 275 -14.55 44.44 7.14
C GLN A 275 -14.50 43.01 7.69
N ASP A 276 -15.13 42.83 8.86
CA ASP A 276 -15.43 41.52 9.44
C ASP A 276 -16.45 40.79 8.55
N THR A 277 -15.97 39.83 7.76
CA THR A 277 -16.81 38.78 7.17
C THR A 277 -16.09 37.44 7.31
N GLU A 278 -16.79 36.45 7.87
CA GLU A 278 -16.30 35.08 8.11
C GLU A 278 -15.91 34.29 6.83
N GLU A 279 -15.90 34.92 5.64
CA GLU A 279 -15.74 34.28 4.32
C GLU A 279 -14.29 34.22 3.76
N ASN A 280 -13.26 34.48 4.57
CA ASN A 280 -11.86 34.51 4.07
C ASN A 280 -11.25 33.12 3.83
N TRP A 281 -11.91 32.04 4.27
CA TRP A 281 -11.42 30.66 4.16
C TRP A 281 -12.34 29.84 3.27
N LEU A 282 -11.80 29.35 2.15
CA LEU A 282 -12.47 28.40 1.27
C LEU A 282 -11.90 26.99 1.52
N ASN A 283 -12.76 26.04 1.86
CA ASN A 283 -12.34 24.65 2.11
C ASN A 283 -12.41 23.84 0.81
N HIS A 284 -11.25 23.42 0.29
CA HIS A 284 -11.15 22.51 -0.86
C HIS A 284 -11.21 21.03 -0.45
N ASN A 285 -11.39 20.77 0.85
CA ASN A 285 -11.36 19.47 1.48
C ASN A 285 -10.03 18.75 1.25
N HIS A 286 -10.04 17.45 1.46
CA HIS A 286 -9.00 16.53 1.05
C HIS A 286 -9.54 15.66 -0.09
N PRO A 287 -8.68 15.01 -0.89
CA PRO A 287 -9.14 14.04 -1.88
C PRO A 287 -10.01 12.94 -1.25
N PRO A 288 -10.94 12.33 -2.01
CA PRO A 288 -11.67 11.18 -1.52
C PRO A 288 -10.71 10.06 -1.09
N HIS A 289 -10.92 9.49 0.10
CA HIS A 289 -10.15 8.34 0.63
C HIS A 289 -8.64 8.59 0.89
N ALA A 290 -8.18 9.84 0.93
CA ALA A 290 -6.82 10.21 1.34
C ALA A 290 -6.80 11.59 2.02
N LYS A 291 -5.75 11.88 2.78
CA LYS A 291 -5.56 13.19 3.44
C LYS A 291 -4.23 13.80 2.99
N ALA A 292 -4.19 15.11 2.87
CA ALA A 292 -2.93 15.79 2.58
C ALA A 292 -1.94 15.60 3.75
N ALA A 293 -0.68 15.32 3.41
CA ALA A 293 0.39 15.10 4.37
C ALA A 293 0.59 16.35 5.24
N ARG A 294 0.77 16.10 6.54
CA ARG A 294 0.87 17.16 7.55
C ARG A 294 2.28 17.73 7.55
N GLY A 295 2.40 19.06 7.56
CA GLY A 295 3.69 19.74 7.65
C GLY A 295 4.48 19.79 6.34
N ILE A 296 3.96 19.20 5.26
CA ILE A 296 4.58 19.24 3.93
C ILE A 296 3.83 20.25 3.07
N ALA A 297 4.55 21.15 2.41
CA ALA A 297 3.98 22.11 1.49
C ALA A 297 3.59 21.41 0.18
N GLY A 298 2.49 21.83 -0.45
CA GLY A 298 2.22 21.46 -1.83
C GLY A 298 3.15 22.18 -2.81
N LEU A 299 3.10 21.75 -4.07
CA LEU A 299 3.84 22.33 -5.17
C LEU A 299 2.84 22.86 -6.22
N GLN A 300 2.92 24.14 -6.58
CA GLN A 300 2.14 24.66 -7.69
C GLN A 300 2.82 24.30 -9.02
N LEU A 301 2.08 23.66 -9.92
CA LEU A 301 2.55 23.33 -11.27
C LEU A 301 2.32 24.48 -12.26
N GLN A 302 1.09 25.00 -12.23
CA GLN A 302 0.67 26.17 -12.97
C GLN A 302 -0.50 26.81 -12.22
N VAL A 303 -0.92 28.00 -12.66
CA VAL A 303 -2.10 28.66 -12.10
C VAL A 303 -3.30 27.71 -12.16
N GLY A 304 -3.91 27.46 -11.00
CA GLY A 304 -5.04 26.53 -10.87
C GLY A 304 -4.70 25.04 -10.86
N ARG A 305 -3.43 24.64 -10.75
CA ARG A 305 -2.99 23.23 -10.54
C ARG A 305 -1.93 23.14 -9.45
N MET A 306 -2.20 22.37 -8.41
CA MET A 306 -1.31 22.15 -7.28
C MET A 306 -1.23 20.67 -6.94
N ILE A 307 -0.02 20.17 -6.65
CA ILE A 307 0.20 18.80 -6.16
C ILE A 307 0.45 18.84 -4.67
N PHE A 308 -0.16 17.89 -3.95
CA PHE A 308 0.05 17.65 -2.54
C PHE A 308 0.49 16.20 -2.33
N PRO A 309 1.51 15.95 -1.49
CA PRO A 309 1.77 14.61 -0.98
C PRO A 309 0.71 14.21 0.03
N MET A 310 0.28 12.96 0.00
CA MET A 310 -0.75 12.39 0.89
C MET A 310 -0.13 11.65 2.07
N ASP A 311 -0.90 11.44 3.13
CA ASP A 311 -0.47 10.73 4.35
C ASP A 311 -0.33 9.21 4.21
N ASP A 312 -0.68 8.67 3.05
CA ASP A 312 -0.56 7.27 2.67
C ASP A 312 0.53 7.02 1.60
N GLY A 313 1.34 8.03 1.30
CA GLY A 313 2.42 7.97 0.30
C GLY A 313 1.97 8.23 -1.15
N ARG A 314 0.68 8.46 -1.42
CA ARG A 314 0.23 8.86 -2.77
C ARG A 314 0.47 10.35 -3.02
N LEU A 315 0.26 10.76 -4.28
CA LEU A 315 0.17 12.18 -4.65
C LEU A 315 -1.28 12.53 -4.99
N ALA A 316 -1.69 13.77 -4.75
CA ALA A 316 -2.96 14.26 -5.25
C ALA A 316 -2.82 15.63 -5.88
N GLU A 317 -3.47 15.79 -7.03
CA GLU A 317 -3.54 17.05 -7.76
C GLU A 317 -4.87 17.74 -7.47
N LEU A 318 -4.80 18.95 -6.90
CA LEU A 318 -5.91 19.88 -6.81
C LEU A 318 -5.86 20.79 -8.04
N HIS A 319 -6.88 20.68 -8.91
CA HIS A 319 -6.90 21.44 -10.15
C HIS A 319 -8.27 21.99 -10.50
N LEU A 320 -8.31 23.08 -11.26
CA LEU A 320 -9.54 23.56 -11.85
C LEU A 320 -10.09 22.50 -12.83
N SER A 321 -11.41 22.30 -12.80
CA SER A 321 -12.09 21.34 -13.67
C SER A 321 -11.71 21.56 -15.16
N GLY A 322 -11.14 20.53 -15.78
CA GLY A 322 -10.71 20.53 -17.19
C GLY A 322 -9.27 20.97 -17.45
N LEU A 323 -8.47 21.30 -16.42
CA LEU A 323 -7.06 21.69 -16.57
C LEU A 323 -6.05 20.66 -16.04
N GLY A 324 -6.47 19.65 -15.30
CA GLY A 324 -5.56 18.72 -14.63
C GLY A 324 -6.09 17.29 -14.54
N GLY A 325 -5.32 16.43 -13.88
CA GLY A 325 -5.54 14.98 -13.85
C GLY A 325 -4.54 14.20 -14.70
N GLU A 326 -4.64 12.87 -14.64
CA GLU A 326 -3.68 11.93 -15.25
C GLU A 326 -3.58 12.03 -16.78
N SER A 327 -4.66 12.42 -17.46
CA SER A 327 -4.72 12.47 -18.91
C SER A 327 -4.29 13.80 -19.54
N LEU A 328 -4.00 14.83 -18.72
CA LEU A 328 -3.72 16.18 -19.21
C LEU A 328 -2.28 16.61 -18.89
N GLY A 329 -1.55 16.91 -19.96
CA GLY A 329 -0.19 17.43 -19.87
C GLY A 329 -0.12 18.84 -19.26
N PRO A 330 1.09 19.30 -18.90
CA PRO A 330 1.29 20.57 -18.19
C PRO A 330 0.84 21.80 -18.98
N ASN A 331 1.03 21.83 -20.31
CA ASN A 331 0.82 23.03 -21.13
C ASN A 331 -0.52 23.06 -21.90
N THR A 332 -1.62 22.56 -21.32
CA THR A 332 -2.90 22.55 -22.04
C THR A 332 -3.51 23.96 -22.14
N PRO A 333 -3.83 24.47 -23.35
CA PRO A 333 -4.41 25.79 -23.49
C PRO A 333 -5.82 25.83 -22.88
N VAL A 334 -6.06 26.81 -22.01
CA VAL A 334 -7.37 27.06 -21.40
C VAL A 334 -8.34 27.48 -22.51
N SER A 335 -9.27 26.60 -22.88
CA SER A 335 -10.35 26.97 -23.81
C SER A 335 -11.34 27.90 -23.11
N THR A 336 -11.22 29.21 -23.35
CA THR A 336 -12.08 30.27 -22.81
C THR A 336 -13.54 30.22 -23.29
N ARG A 337 -13.94 29.19 -24.05
CA ARG A 337 -15.26 29.10 -24.70
C ARG A 337 -16.41 28.62 -23.81
N ARG A 338 -16.16 28.17 -22.58
CA ARG A 338 -17.23 27.84 -21.61
C ARG A 338 -16.96 28.48 -20.25
N LYS A 339 -17.63 29.60 -19.96
CA LYS A 339 -17.75 30.18 -18.62
C LYS A 339 -18.69 29.34 -17.74
N SER A 340 -18.35 28.09 -17.47
CA SER A 340 -18.81 27.43 -16.24
C SER A 340 -17.92 27.90 -15.10
N LEU A 341 -18.47 28.15 -13.91
CA LEU A 341 -17.67 28.41 -12.71
C LEU A 341 -16.61 27.31 -12.56
N LEU A 342 -15.34 27.68 -12.74
CA LEU A 342 -14.21 26.76 -12.61
C LEU A 342 -14.09 26.40 -11.13
N LYS A 343 -14.56 25.20 -10.77
CA LYS A 343 -14.42 24.65 -9.41
C LYS A 343 -13.17 23.79 -9.35
N TYR A 344 -12.45 23.88 -8.23
CA TYR A 344 -11.36 22.96 -7.93
C TYR A 344 -11.90 21.54 -7.69
N VAL A 345 -11.21 20.56 -8.26
CA VAL A 345 -11.48 19.13 -8.13
C VAL A 345 -10.17 18.40 -7.82
N TRP A 346 -10.29 17.26 -7.16
CA TRP A 346 -9.16 16.40 -6.81
C TRP A 346 -8.99 15.29 -7.86
N SER A 347 -7.76 15.07 -8.28
CA SER A 347 -7.30 13.85 -8.94
C SER A 347 -6.25 13.20 -8.05
N LEU A 348 -6.49 11.96 -7.65
CA LEU A 348 -5.50 11.17 -6.94
C LEU A 348 -4.56 10.54 -7.97
N LEU A 349 -3.27 10.54 -7.68
CA LEU A 349 -2.21 10.02 -8.55
C LEU A 349 -1.50 8.91 -7.78
N ASP A 350 -1.54 7.69 -8.30
CA ASP A 350 -0.76 6.60 -7.72
C ASP A 350 0.74 6.88 -7.90
N ALA A 351 1.50 6.55 -6.86
CA ALA A 351 2.95 6.72 -6.82
C ALA A 351 3.63 5.34 -6.78
N PRO A 352 4.83 5.17 -7.37
CA PRO A 352 5.53 3.89 -7.36
C PRO A 352 5.74 3.32 -5.94
N GLU A 353 5.92 4.20 -4.96
CA GLU A 353 6.05 3.82 -3.57
C GLU A 353 4.80 3.11 -3.03
N THR A 354 3.60 3.51 -3.46
CA THR A 354 2.34 2.89 -3.05
C THR A 354 2.08 1.53 -3.70
N GLU A 355 2.94 1.11 -4.62
CA GLU A 355 2.77 -0.10 -5.42
C GLU A 355 3.82 -1.18 -5.16
N GLY A 356 4.57 -1.06 -4.06
CA GLY A 356 5.58 -2.06 -3.67
C GLY A 356 7.01 -1.65 -3.96
N TRP A 357 7.26 -0.33 -4.07
CA TRP A 357 8.57 0.29 -4.32
C TRP A 357 8.96 0.33 -5.81
N ASN A 358 10.06 1.00 -6.14
CA ASN A 358 10.58 1.11 -7.52
C ASN A 358 11.05 -0.24 -8.12
N ALA A 359 11.03 -1.31 -7.32
CA ALA A 359 11.67 -2.59 -7.61
C ALA A 359 11.03 -3.37 -8.78
N GLU A 360 9.71 -3.27 -9.00
CA GLU A 360 9.05 -4.02 -10.09
C GLU A 360 8.97 -3.24 -11.41
N TYR A 361 8.98 -1.90 -11.35
CA TYR A 361 8.90 -1.05 -12.54
C TYR A 361 10.24 -0.93 -13.28
N CYS A 362 11.36 -1.16 -12.58
CA CYS A 362 12.69 -0.79 -13.04
C CYS A 362 13.71 -1.89 -12.83
N THR A 363 13.52 -3.02 -13.50
CA THR A 363 14.53 -4.08 -13.58
C THR A 363 15.30 -4.02 -14.90
N GLU A 364 16.59 -4.41 -14.88
CA GLU A 364 17.44 -4.49 -16.08
C GLU A 364 16.80 -5.33 -17.19
N GLU A 365 16.00 -6.33 -16.82
CA GLU A 365 15.31 -7.26 -17.71
C GLU A 365 14.21 -6.60 -18.57
N HIS A 366 13.57 -5.52 -18.07
CA HIS A 366 12.57 -4.74 -18.83
C HIS A 366 13.17 -3.52 -19.53
N GLY A 367 14.48 -3.31 -19.38
CA GLY A 367 15.22 -2.19 -19.92
C GLY A 367 14.93 -0.85 -19.22
N PRO A 368 15.83 0.14 -19.36
CA PRO A 368 15.66 1.48 -18.76
C PRO A 368 14.43 2.23 -19.29
N SER A 369 13.85 1.79 -20.41
CA SER A 369 12.64 2.35 -21.01
C SER A 369 11.34 1.97 -20.28
N ASN A 370 11.30 0.92 -19.45
CA ASN A 370 10.10 0.58 -18.66
C ASN A 370 9.81 1.65 -17.60
N CYS A 371 10.86 2.21 -17.01
CA CYS A 371 10.83 3.37 -16.12
C CYS A 371 10.41 4.67 -16.84
N ILE A 372 10.81 4.83 -18.11
CA ILE A 372 10.69 6.12 -18.81
C ILE A 372 9.40 6.19 -19.65
N SER A 373 8.82 5.05 -20.04
CA SER A 373 7.73 5.03 -21.03
C SER A 373 6.34 5.04 -20.44
N GLY A 374 6.14 4.64 -19.18
CA GLY A 374 4.81 4.39 -18.65
C GLY A 374 4.09 3.37 -19.53
N THR A 375 4.20 2.10 -19.18
CA THR A 375 3.17 1.12 -19.51
C THR A 375 2.76 0.96 -21.00
N LYS A 376 3.54 0.17 -21.75
CA LYS A 376 2.98 -0.65 -22.82
C LYS A 376 3.73 -1.97 -22.96
N ASP A 377 3.16 -3.03 -22.39
CA ASP A 377 3.31 -4.36 -22.99
C ASP A 377 2.40 -4.36 -24.23
N GLU A 378 2.96 -4.05 -25.39
CA GLU A 378 2.23 -4.19 -26.66
C GLU A 378 2.15 -5.68 -27.02
N THR A 379 1.03 -6.32 -26.65
CA THR A 379 0.46 -7.42 -27.41
C THR A 379 -1.07 -7.39 -27.31
N GLY A 380 -1.72 -6.96 -28.39
CA GLY A 380 -3.10 -7.34 -28.75
C GLY A 380 -4.26 -6.50 -28.19
N GLU A 381 -4.85 -5.73 -29.10
CA GLU A 381 -6.23 -5.22 -29.16
C GLU A 381 -6.78 -4.28 -28.05
N VAL A 382 -7.05 -3.05 -28.48
CA VAL A 382 -7.67 -1.96 -27.71
C VAL A 382 -9.18 -2.14 -27.70
N SER A 383 -9.81 -2.19 -26.52
CA SER A 383 -11.25 -2.01 -26.37
C SER A 383 -11.56 -0.68 -25.67
N VAL A 384 -12.54 0.04 -26.22
CA VAL A 384 -12.88 1.41 -25.85
C VAL A 384 -14.15 1.38 -25.02
N SER A 385 -14.05 1.60 -23.71
CA SER A 385 -15.22 1.96 -22.89
C SER A 385 -14.89 3.05 -21.86
N ARG A 386 -15.18 4.29 -22.24
CA ARG A 386 -15.18 5.47 -21.36
C ARG A 386 -16.43 5.48 -20.49
N TRP A 387 -16.33 5.52 -19.17
CA TRP A 387 -17.46 5.91 -18.31
C TRP A 387 -17.08 6.92 -17.21
N ARG A 388 -18.03 7.83 -16.97
CA ARG A 388 -17.94 9.04 -16.15
C ARG A 388 -18.16 8.71 -14.67
N LYS A 389 -17.29 9.21 -13.78
CA LYS A 389 -17.43 9.10 -12.32
C LYS A 389 -18.24 10.30 -11.81
N ASP A 390 -19.48 10.07 -11.39
CA ASP A 390 -20.33 11.09 -10.77
C ASP A 390 -19.89 11.33 -9.32
N SER A 391 -19.77 12.62 -8.98
CA SER A 391 -19.28 13.09 -7.68
C SER A 391 -20.43 13.28 -6.69
N LYS A 392 -20.56 12.38 -5.71
CA LYS A 392 -21.23 12.69 -4.43
C LYS A 392 -20.30 12.33 -3.28
N THR A 393 -19.75 13.38 -2.67
CA THR A 393 -18.99 13.35 -1.42
C THR A 393 -19.87 12.88 -0.27
N GLN A 394 -19.49 11.78 0.40
CA GLN A 394 -19.88 11.52 1.77
C GLN A 394 -18.62 11.44 2.64
N GLN A 395 -18.60 12.34 3.63
CA GLN A 395 -17.60 12.37 4.69
C GLN A 395 -17.82 11.16 5.60
N ASN A 396 -16.79 10.36 5.83
CA ASN A 396 -16.57 9.62 7.06
C ASN A 396 -15.13 9.09 7.07
N TYR A 397 -14.21 9.86 7.64
CA TYR A 397 -12.90 9.33 8.04
C TYR A 397 -12.41 10.05 9.31
N LEU A 398 -12.50 9.35 10.43
CA LEU A 398 -11.99 9.81 11.72
C LEU A 398 -10.45 9.80 11.71
N SER A 399 -9.87 10.79 12.37
CA SER A 399 -8.44 11.13 12.35
C SER A 399 -7.55 10.07 13.02
N PRO A 400 -6.31 9.86 12.54
CA PRO A 400 -5.28 9.18 13.32
C PRO A 400 -4.85 10.06 14.50
N GLY A 401 -5.10 9.57 15.71
CA GLY A 401 -4.39 9.93 16.95
C GLY A 401 -4.51 11.38 17.42
N ALA A 402 -5.61 11.71 18.10
CA ALA A 402 -5.57 12.66 19.21
C ALA A 402 -5.98 11.90 20.48
N GLN A 403 -5.22 12.10 21.55
CA GLN A 403 -5.42 11.45 22.85
C GLN A 403 -6.83 11.71 23.42
N ASP A 404 -7.26 10.74 24.25
CA ASP A 404 -8.47 10.67 25.08
C ASP A 404 -9.15 12.01 25.42
N GLY A 405 -10.43 12.09 25.11
CA GLY A 405 -11.27 13.23 25.46
C GLY A 405 -12.75 13.06 25.07
N SER A 406 -13.44 12.12 25.73
CA SER A 406 -14.86 12.12 26.12
C SER A 406 -15.97 12.59 25.14
N LEU A 407 -17.01 11.71 25.04
CA LEU A 407 -18.36 11.78 24.45
C LEU A 407 -18.47 11.29 22.99
N SER A 408 -19.35 10.34 22.63
CA SER A 408 -20.60 9.87 23.27
C SER A 408 -20.87 8.37 23.05
N SER A 409 -21.26 7.70 24.13
CA SER A 409 -21.76 6.32 24.19
C SER A 409 -23.16 6.15 23.59
N SER A 410 -23.29 5.27 22.59
CA SER A 410 -24.52 4.51 22.25
C SER A 410 -24.25 3.68 20.97
N GLY A 411 -24.37 2.37 20.91
CA GLY A 411 -24.77 1.37 21.89
C GLY A 411 -24.26 -0.01 21.46
N ASP A 412 -24.14 -0.88 22.45
CA ASP A 412 -24.10 -2.34 22.35
C ASP A 412 -23.22 -2.93 21.24
N ASP A 413 -21.91 -2.95 21.49
CA ASP A 413 -21.03 -4.03 21.04
C ASP A 413 -21.55 -5.33 21.68
N HIS A 414 -22.56 -5.93 21.07
CA HIS A 414 -22.79 -7.35 21.24
C HIS A 414 -21.57 -8.06 20.66
N ASP A 415 -20.76 -8.66 21.55
CA ASP A 415 -19.83 -9.75 21.25
C ASP A 415 -20.60 -10.86 20.51
N ILE A 416 -20.87 -10.66 19.21
CA ILE A 416 -21.17 -11.75 18.29
C ILE A 416 -19.85 -12.47 18.17
N THR A 417 -19.75 -13.58 18.90
CA THR A 417 -18.64 -14.53 18.88
C THR A 417 -18.09 -14.64 17.46
N ASP A 418 -16.89 -14.06 17.27
CA ASP A 418 -16.11 -14.14 16.05
C ASP A 418 -15.91 -15.63 15.73
N GLN A 419 -16.77 -16.20 14.88
CA GLN A 419 -16.56 -17.54 14.35
C GLN A 419 -15.36 -17.44 13.41
N TRP A 420 -14.17 -17.67 13.97
CA TRP A 420 -13.06 -18.23 13.23
C TRP A 420 -13.65 -19.37 12.39
N SER A 421 -13.60 -19.24 11.05
CA SER A 421 -14.05 -20.31 10.16
C SER A 421 -12.89 -21.25 9.94
N ASP A 422 -12.78 -22.29 10.79
CA ASP A 422 -11.72 -23.33 10.74
C ASP A 422 -11.60 -23.94 9.32
N ARG A 423 -12.68 -23.89 8.55
CA ARG A 423 -12.81 -24.44 7.20
C ARG A 423 -11.85 -23.85 6.15
N PHE A 424 -11.27 -22.67 6.35
CA PHE A 424 -10.33 -22.12 5.34
C PHE A 424 -8.92 -22.70 5.43
N PHE A 425 -8.55 -23.33 6.55
CA PHE A 425 -7.17 -23.72 6.84
C PHE A 425 -7.02 -25.22 7.16
N ARG A 426 -8.01 -26.04 6.77
CA ARG A 426 -7.98 -27.50 6.98
C ARG A 426 -7.01 -28.23 6.07
N LEU A 427 -6.87 -27.78 4.83
CA LEU A 427 -5.98 -28.36 3.83
C LEU A 427 -4.79 -27.43 3.58
N ARG A 428 -3.59 -27.99 3.49
CA ARG A 428 -2.39 -27.23 3.12
C ARG A 428 -1.40 -28.06 2.32
N LEU A 429 -0.99 -27.55 1.16
CA LEU A 429 0.07 -28.16 0.36
C LEU A 429 1.44 -28.01 1.07
N MET A 430 2.19 -29.10 1.15
CA MET A 430 3.57 -29.09 1.63
C MET A 430 4.56 -29.20 0.48
N GLN A 431 4.38 -30.21 -0.37
CA GLN A 431 5.21 -30.42 -1.56
C GLN A 431 4.35 -30.82 -2.74
N ARG A 432 4.44 -30.05 -3.83
CA ARG A 432 3.68 -30.28 -5.06
C ARG A 432 3.85 -31.72 -5.55
N GLY A 433 2.73 -32.39 -5.79
CA GLY A 433 2.64 -33.78 -6.26
C GLY A 433 3.14 -34.85 -5.27
N LYS A 434 3.58 -34.47 -4.06
CA LYS A 434 4.20 -35.41 -3.11
C LYS A 434 3.56 -35.41 -1.73
N SER A 435 3.18 -34.26 -1.17
CA SER A 435 2.51 -34.23 0.12
C SER A 435 1.65 -33.02 0.40
N PHE A 436 0.60 -33.26 1.19
CA PHE A 436 -0.26 -32.24 1.75
C PHE A 436 -0.74 -32.64 3.15
N PHE A 437 -1.19 -31.65 3.92
CA PHE A 437 -1.72 -31.81 5.26
C PHE A 437 -3.23 -31.65 5.30
N LEU A 438 -3.87 -32.43 6.16
CA LEU A 438 -5.28 -32.37 6.53
C LEU A 438 -5.40 -32.20 8.05
N ILE A 439 -6.17 -31.20 8.46
CA ILE A 439 -6.52 -30.92 9.86
C ILE A 439 -8.06 -31.00 9.96
N PRO A 440 -8.60 -32.12 10.48
CA PRO A 440 -10.03 -32.27 10.71
C PRO A 440 -10.46 -31.53 11.99
N ASP A 441 -11.78 -31.47 12.21
CA ASP A 441 -12.37 -30.82 13.41
C ASP A 441 -11.95 -31.43 14.76
N ASN A 442 -11.40 -32.64 14.75
CA ASN A 442 -10.91 -33.31 15.95
C ASN A 442 -9.52 -32.81 16.42
N GLY A 443 -8.95 -31.83 15.72
CA GLY A 443 -7.68 -31.21 16.07
C GLY A 443 -6.44 -32.07 15.78
N LEU A 444 -6.61 -33.20 15.10
CA LEU A 444 -5.50 -34.07 14.68
C LEU A 444 -4.83 -33.53 13.41
N ILE A 445 -3.58 -33.95 13.19
CA ILE A 445 -2.80 -33.53 12.05
C ILE A 445 -2.41 -34.76 11.24
N PHE A 446 -2.83 -34.80 9.99
CA PHE A 446 -2.47 -35.87 9.06
C PHE A 446 -1.69 -35.31 7.88
N GLU A 447 -0.61 -35.96 7.49
CA GLU A 447 0.13 -35.70 6.25
C GLU A 447 -0.11 -36.87 5.30
N TYR A 448 -0.65 -36.60 4.11
CA TYR A 448 -0.68 -37.57 3.03
C TYR A 448 0.61 -37.42 2.24
N LEU A 449 1.46 -38.44 2.25
CA LEU A 449 2.82 -38.40 1.71
C LEU A 449 3.06 -39.55 0.73
N ASN A 450 3.63 -39.22 -0.42
CA ASN A 450 4.20 -40.19 -1.35
C ASN A 450 5.69 -40.39 -1.06
N THR A 451 6.05 -41.62 -0.71
CA THR A 451 7.42 -42.06 -0.51
C THR A 451 7.60 -43.40 -1.21
N GLU A 452 8.67 -43.53 -1.99
CA GLU A 452 8.98 -44.77 -2.74
C GLU A 452 7.84 -45.27 -3.65
N ASN A 453 7.08 -44.33 -4.25
CA ASN A 453 5.89 -44.58 -5.09
C ASN A 453 4.70 -45.21 -4.35
N ALA A 454 4.68 -45.18 -3.02
CA ALA A 454 3.54 -45.58 -2.21
C ALA A 454 3.00 -44.40 -1.40
N TRP A 455 1.68 -44.35 -1.25
CA TRP A 455 0.95 -43.30 -0.54
C TRP A 455 0.62 -43.73 0.88
N PHE A 456 0.92 -42.86 1.86
CA PHE A 456 0.65 -43.14 3.27
C PHE A 456 0.08 -41.92 3.97
N TRP A 457 -0.76 -42.19 4.97
CA TRP A 457 -1.19 -41.21 5.95
C TRP A 457 -0.26 -41.26 7.17
N LEU A 458 0.37 -40.12 7.48
CA LEU A 458 1.21 -39.96 8.67
C LEU A 458 0.49 -39.05 9.66
N ARG A 459 0.25 -39.54 10.87
CA ARG A 459 -0.26 -38.73 11.98
C ARG A 459 0.89 -38.02 12.67
N HIS A 460 0.75 -36.71 12.91
CA HIS A 460 1.70 -35.92 13.69
C HIS A 460 1.09 -35.61 15.05
N GLU A 461 1.81 -35.94 16.12
CA GLU A 461 1.34 -35.72 17.48
C GLU A 461 1.83 -34.38 18.04
N HIS A 462 0.92 -33.68 18.72
CA HIS A 462 1.19 -32.49 19.50
C HIS A 462 0.33 -32.54 20.77
N SER A 463 0.76 -31.88 21.85
CA SER A 463 0.10 -31.94 23.16
C SER A 463 -1.27 -31.23 23.19
N THR A 464 -1.48 -30.26 22.30
CA THR A 464 -2.73 -29.52 22.12
C THR A 464 -3.31 -29.79 20.73
N GLY A 465 -4.64 -29.76 20.63
CA GLY A 465 -5.35 -29.85 19.35
C GLY A 465 -5.01 -28.68 18.43
N ILE A 466 -4.90 -28.95 17.14
CA ILE A 466 -4.58 -27.96 16.11
C ILE A 466 -5.85 -27.54 15.37
N LYS A 467 -6.09 -26.23 15.28
CA LYS A 467 -7.24 -25.64 14.59
C LYS A 467 -7.07 -25.51 13.08
N GLY A 468 -5.84 -25.31 12.61
CA GLY A 468 -5.61 -25.14 11.17
C GLY A 468 -4.15 -24.92 10.79
N ALA A 469 -3.86 -25.11 9.50
CA ALA A 469 -2.57 -24.91 8.87
C ALA A 469 -2.54 -23.56 8.16
N LEU A 470 -1.84 -22.59 8.74
CA LEU A 470 -1.80 -21.20 8.28
C LEU A 470 -0.79 -20.94 7.16
N GLY A 471 0.18 -21.83 6.96
CA GLY A 471 1.12 -21.71 5.85
C GLY A 471 2.20 -22.77 5.85
N SER A 472 3.00 -22.79 4.79
CA SER A 472 4.21 -23.60 4.68
C SER A 472 5.36 -22.75 4.17
N TYR A 473 6.56 -22.95 4.71
CA TYR A 473 7.76 -22.23 4.28
C TYR A 473 9.00 -23.10 4.47
N ASN A 474 9.79 -23.27 3.41
CA ASN A 474 11.04 -24.04 3.40
C ASN A 474 10.91 -25.45 4.04
N GLY A 475 9.81 -26.16 3.77
CA GLY A 475 9.52 -27.49 4.33
C GLY A 475 8.97 -27.49 5.77
N SER A 476 8.84 -26.33 6.40
CA SER A 476 8.19 -26.15 7.70
C SER A 476 6.70 -25.87 7.53
N LEU A 477 5.86 -26.46 8.39
CA LEU A 477 4.41 -26.19 8.45
C LEU A 477 4.11 -25.23 9.61
N PHE A 478 3.34 -24.18 9.34
CA PHE A 478 2.87 -23.23 10.32
C PHE A 478 1.44 -23.57 10.69
N VAL A 479 1.21 -23.90 11.95
CA VAL A 479 -0.11 -24.31 12.46
C VAL A 479 -0.51 -23.45 13.65
N VAL A 480 -1.81 -23.41 13.92
CA VAL A 480 -2.37 -22.72 15.08
C VAL A 480 -3.08 -23.73 15.98
N ASP A 481 -2.83 -23.67 17.28
CA ASP A 481 -3.54 -24.52 18.25
C ASP A 481 -4.91 -23.95 18.64
N GLU A 482 -5.67 -24.71 19.43
CA GLU A 482 -6.96 -24.28 20.00
C GLU A 482 -6.89 -22.97 20.82
N HIS A 483 -5.72 -22.68 21.40
CA HIS A 483 -5.47 -21.48 22.18
C HIS A 483 -5.06 -20.28 21.32
N GLY A 484 -4.87 -20.46 20.02
CA GLY A 484 -4.41 -19.43 19.09
C GLY A 484 -2.88 -19.24 19.07
N SER A 485 -2.11 -20.16 19.65
CA SER A 485 -0.65 -20.15 19.62
C SER A 485 -0.15 -20.57 18.23
N LEU A 486 0.78 -19.81 17.66
CA LEU A 486 1.43 -20.15 16.40
C LEU A 486 2.57 -21.13 16.68
N LEU A 487 2.53 -22.29 16.03
CA LEU A 487 3.52 -23.34 16.13
C LEU A 487 4.15 -23.62 14.77
N ILE A 488 5.45 -23.86 14.76
CA ILE A 488 6.16 -24.38 13.59
C ILE A 488 6.42 -25.87 13.80
N ARG A 489 6.02 -26.66 12.82
CA ARG A 489 6.41 -28.06 12.67
C ARG A 489 7.54 -28.14 11.66
N GLU A 490 8.68 -28.68 12.08
CA GLU A 490 9.88 -28.86 11.27
C GLU A 490 10.34 -30.32 11.26
N ARG A 491 10.93 -30.73 10.13
CA ARG A 491 11.57 -32.04 9.99
C ARG A 491 13.08 -31.82 9.86
N SER A 492 13.83 -32.17 10.89
CA SER A 492 15.30 -32.11 10.85
C SER A 492 15.88 -33.52 10.76
N SER A 493 16.38 -33.90 9.57
CA SER A 493 16.98 -35.19 9.21
C SER A 493 16.14 -36.44 9.51
N SER A 494 15.86 -36.74 10.77
CA SER A 494 15.06 -37.87 11.27
C SER A 494 13.98 -37.46 12.28
N ASP A 495 14.12 -36.30 12.93
CA ASP A 495 13.32 -35.94 14.09
C ASP A 495 12.32 -34.83 13.76
N LEU A 496 11.16 -34.92 14.42
CA LEU A 496 10.09 -33.93 14.37
C LEU A 496 10.33 -32.88 15.47
N ALA A 497 10.47 -31.62 15.07
CA ALA A 497 10.61 -30.51 16.01
C ALA A 497 9.37 -29.61 15.97
N TRP A 498 8.91 -29.23 17.17
CA TRP A 498 7.85 -28.25 17.38
C TRP A 498 8.44 -27.00 18.02
N ILE A 499 8.20 -25.84 17.40
CA ILE A 499 8.68 -24.55 17.91
C ILE A 499 7.47 -23.66 18.18
N ASN A 500 7.29 -23.28 19.44
CA ASN A 500 6.25 -22.31 19.81
C ASN A 500 6.71 -20.89 19.47
N CYS A 501 6.09 -20.31 18.45
CA CYS A 501 6.40 -18.95 18.00
C CYS A 501 5.72 -17.88 18.85
N THR A 502 4.63 -18.22 19.55
CA THR A 502 3.93 -17.29 20.43
C THR A 502 4.72 -17.02 21.72
N ASP A 503 5.53 -17.97 22.19
CA ASP A 503 6.41 -17.79 23.35
C ASP A 503 7.64 -16.91 23.06
N MET A 504 7.91 -16.62 21.78
CA MET A 504 9.01 -15.76 21.39
C MET A 504 8.77 -14.30 21.79
N ARG A 505 9.83 -13.49 21.79
CA ARG A 505 9.74 -12.06 22.11
C ARG A 505 8.73 -11.36 21.19
N LYS A 506 7.76 -10.66 21.79
CA LYS A 506 6.63 -10.00 21.10
C LYS A 506 5.68 -10.97 20.38
N GLY A 507 5.74 -12.26 20.67
CA GLY A 507 4.80 -13.24 20.16
C GLY A 507 3.37 -12.89 20.54
N LYS A 508 2.44 -13.22 19.65
CA LYS A 508 1.01 -12.93 19.77
C LYS A 508 0.22 -14.17 19.37
N GLN A 509 -1.00 -14.23 19.86
CA GLN A 509 -1.99 -15.21 19.40
C GLN A 509 -2.55 -14.78 18.06
N VAL A 510 -2.74 -15.74 17.17
CA VAL A 510 -3.20 -15.54 15.79
C VAL A 510 -4.59 -16.12 15.59
N ILE A 511 -5.39 -15.48 14.74
CA ILE A 511 -6.74 -15.89 14.33
C ILE A 511 -6.87 -16.20 12.82
N GLY A 512 -5.78 -16.14 12.07
CA GLY A 512 -5.79 -16.36 10.64
C GLY A 512 -4.43 -16.14 10.00
N GLY A 513 -4.29 -16.59 8.75
CA GLY A 513 -3.06 -16.51 7.98
C GLY A 513 -3.35 -16.36 6.48
N PRO A 514 -2.31 -16.41 5.64
CA PRO A 514 -2.45 -16.18 4.22
C PRO A 514 -3.17 -17.35 3.52
N PRO A 515 -3.88 -17.07 2.40
CA PRO A 515 -4.46 -18.07 1.51
C PRO A 515 -3.40 -18.78 0.64
N PHE A 516 -2.26 -19.11 1.22
CA PHE A 516 -1.06 -19.51 0.50
C PHE A 516 -1.25 -20.74 -0.42
N ASP A 517 -1.20 -20.53 -1.75
CA ASP A 517 -1.38 -21.56 -2.80
C ASP A 517 -0.10 -21.85 -3.60
N GLY A 518 0.96 -21.07 -3.39
CA GLY A 518 2.27 -21.24 -4.03
C GLY A 518 3.26 -21.98 -3.14
N ILE A 519 4.48 -22.23 -3.64
CA ILE A 519 5.65 -22.53 -2.80
C ILE A 519 6.46 -21.23 -2.74
N PRO A 520 6.82 -20.69 -1.56
CA PRO A 520 7.52 -19.42 -1.48
C PRO A 520 8.94 -19.58 -2.03
N ARG A 521 9.43 -18.60 -2.78
CA ARG A 521 10.86 -18.44 -3.03
C ARG A 521 11.52 -18.00 -1.74
N THR A 522 12.56 -18.69 -1.30
CA THR A 522 13.29 -18.37 -0.07
C THR A 522 14.25 -17.20 -0.29
N LYS A 523 13.95 -16.03 0.27
CA LYS A 523 14.89 -14.91 0.44
C LYS A 523 15.40 -14.85 1.89
N ALA A 524 16.51 -14.15 2.10
CA ALA A 524 17.13 -14.02 3.42
C ALA A 524 16.26 -13.26 4.43
N ASP A 525 15.33 -12.40 3.96
CA ASP A 525 14.48 -11.53 4.79
C ASP A 525 12.97 -11.80 4.60
N ASP A 526 12.61 -13.01 4.19
CA ASP A 526 11.20 -13.39 4.01
C ASP A 526 10.38 -13.30 5.29
N ALA A 527 9.09 -13.00 5.13
CA ALA A 527 8.14 -12.94 6.22
C ALA A 527 6.81 -13.61 5.85
N ILE A 528 6.14 -14.15 6.86
CA ILE A 528 4.76 -14.63 6.78
C ILE A 528 3.89 -13.70 7.61
N PHE A 529 2.70 -13.41 7.12
CA PHE A 529 1.78 -12.49 7.75
C PHE A 529 0.61 -13.22 8.39
N PHE A 530 0.20 -12.80 9.58
CA PHE A 530 -0.88 -13.41 10.33
C PHE A 530 -1.84 -12.34 10.83
N ILE A 531 -3.07 -12.73 11.16
CA ILE A 531 -4.04 -11.85 11.81
C ILE A 531 -4.00 -12.15 13.30
N SER A 532 -3.82 -11.15 14.15
CA SER A 532 -3.87 -11.31 15.60
C SER A 532 -5.31 -11.52 16.09
N ARG A 533 -5.48 -12.09 17.30
CA ARG A 533 -6.81 -12.14 17.95
C ARG A 533 -7.50 -10.78 18.09
N SER A 534 -6.73 -9.68 18.14
CA SER A 534 -7.26 -8.32 18.16
C SER A 534 -7.63 -7.75 16.78
N GLY A 535 -7.45 -8.50 15.70
CA GLY A 535 -7.73 -8.07 14.33
C GLY A 535 -6.65 -7.19 13.71
N ARG A 536 -5.38 -7.33 14.13
CA ARG A 536 -4.23 -6.59 13.60
C ARG A 536 -3.38 -7.47 12.69
N LEU A 537 -2.69 -6.87 11.73
CA LEU A 537 -1.74 -7.58 10.89
C LEU A 537 -0.44 -7.76 11.65
N LEU A 538 0.09 -8.98 11.64
CA LEU A 538 1.36 -9.34 12.26
C LEU A 538 2.30 -9.85 11.18
N GLN A 539 3.52 -9.32 11.13
CA GLN A 539 4.59 -9.83 10.29
C GLN A 539 5.50 -10.73 11.14
N PHE A 540 5.74 -11.94 10.66
CA PHE A 540 6.65 -12.91 11.25
C PHE A 540 7.80 -13.18 10.28
N THR A 541 8.97 -12.60 10.55
CA THR A 541 10.18 -12.85 9.74
C THR A 541 10.62 -14.30 9.90
N VAL A 542 10.74 -15.03 8.79
CA VAL A 542 11.16 -16.43 8.71
C VAL A 542 12.48 -16.62 7.96
N GLY A 543 12.88 -15.61 7.18
CA GLY A 543 14.13 -15.57 6.43
C GLY A 543 15.35 -15.90 7.31
N SER A 544 16.23 -16.76 6.79
CA SER A 544 17.45 -17.23 7.46
C SER A 544 17.26 -17.71 8.91
N ARG A 545 16.07 -18.20 9.28
CA ARG A 545 15.69 -18.60 10.66
C ARG A 545 15.83 -17.48 11.70
N LYS A 546 15.77 -16.20 11.29
CA LYS A 546 15.81 -15.05 12.20
C LYS A 546 14.41 -14.65 12.65
N PHE A 547 13.77 -15.52 13.44
CA PHE A 547 12.38 -15.35 13.87
C PHE A 547 12.15 -14.04 14.62
N LYS A 548 11.28 -13.19 14.07
CA LYS A 548 10.97 -11.88 14.65
C LYS A 548 9.53 -11.49 14.37
N TRP A 549 8.81 -11.14 15.45
CA TRP A 549 7.49 -10.55 15.36
C TRP A 549 7.55 -9.03 15.20
N LYS A 550 6.75 -8.53 14.27
CA LYS A 550 6.43 -7.11 14.11
C LYS A 550 4.91 -6.95 14.02
N ASP A 551 4.40 -5.95 14.71
CA ASP A 551 2.98 -5.60 14.69
C ASP A 551 2.76 -4.49 13.67
N CYS A 552 2.13 -4.83 12.55
CA CYS A 552 1.87 -3.93 11.43
C CYS A 552 0.61 -3.07 11.64
N ARG A 553 -0.01 -3.15 12.83
CA ARG A 553 -1.26 -2.45 13.18
C ARG A 553 -2.41 -2.87 12.26
N SER A 554 -3.42 -2.03 12.14
CA SER A 554 -4.57 -2.24 11.28
C SER A 554 -4.98 -0.90 10.65
N PRO A 555 -5.61 -0.92 9.45
CA PRO A 555 -5.92 0.30 8.72
C PRO A 555 -6.94 1.13 9.50
N ALA A 556 -6.58 2.36 9.89
CA ALA A 556 -7.45 3.27 10.64
C ALA A 556 -8.12 2.68 11.90
N GLY A 557 -7.50 1.68 12.55
CA GLY A 557 -8.09 0.97 13.69
C GLY A 557 -9.18 -0.05 13.34
N MET A 558 -9.45 -0.27 12.05
CA MET A 558 -10.37 -1.30 11.57
C MET A 558 -9.79 -2.70 11.80
N LYS A 559 -10.59 -3.63 12.33
CA LYS A 559 -10.16 -5.02 12.49
C LYS A 559 -10.09 -5.72 11.14
N ILE A 560 -9.02 -6.47 10.92
CA ILE A 560 -8.83 -7.29 9.72
C ILE A 560 -9.64 -8.58 9.83
N ALA A 561 -10.31 -8.96 8.75
CA ALA A 561 -11.09 -10.19 8.65
C ALA A 561 -10.27 -11.32 8.02
N SER A 562 -9.65 -11.06 6.87
CA SER A 562 -8.87 -12.05 6.11
C SER A 562 -7.71 -11.40 5.35
N ILE A 563 -6.68 -12.20 5.05
CA ILE A 563 -5.62 -11.84 4.12
C ILE A 563 -6.04 -12.33 2.74
N VAL A 564 -5.94 -11.47 1.73
CA VAL A 564 -6.25 -11.76 0.33
C VAL A 564 -5.00 -12.21 -0.41
N ASP A 565 -3.90 -11.49 -0.20
CA ASP A 565 -2.62 -11.75 -0.82
C ASP A 565 -1.50 -11.37 0.14
N GLN A 566 -0.38 -12.08 0.02
CA GLN A 566 0.82 -11.81 0.79
C GLN A 566 2.05 -11.86 -0.13
N GLU A 567 2.34 -10.72 -0.75
CA GLU A 567 3.47 -10.53 -1.66
C GLU A 567 3.45 -11.45 -2.90
N GLY A 568 2.31 -12.07 -3.22
CA GLY A 568 2.13 -12.93 -4.40
C GLY A 568 1.70 -12.15 -5.63
N PHE A 569 0.88 -11.11 -5.41
CA PHE A 569 0.47 -10.20 -6.46
C PHE A 569 1.55 -9.15 -6.75
N ARG A 570 2.00 -8.43 -5.71
CA ARG A 570 3.08 -7.43 -5.77
C ARG A 570 4.03 -7.59 -4.59
N GLU A 571 5.33 -7.52 -4.86
CA GLU A 571 6.36 -7.59 -3.82
C GLU A 571 6.18 -6.47 -2.78
N ASN A 572 6.50 -6.74 -1.51
CA ASN A 572 6.36 -5.82 -0.38
C ASN A 572 4.93 -5.37 -0.05
N ILE A 573 3.92 -5.86 -0.77
CA ILE A 573 2.53 -5.48 -0.58
C ILE A 573 1.73 -6.66 -0.01
N VAL A 574 0.88 -6.36 0.96
CA VAL A 574 -0.08 -7.31 1.54
C VAL A 574 -1.49 -6.74 1.37
N PHE A 575 -2.39 -7.51 0.74
CA PHE A 575 -3.79 -7.14 0.58
C PHE A 575 -4.65 -7.84 1.64
N VAL A 576 -5.56 -7.10 2.26
CA VAL A 576 -6.43 -7.62 3.33
C VAL A 576 -7.85 -7.08 3.20
N VAL A 577 -8.83 -7.85 3.67
CA VAL A 577 -10.22 -7.38 3.81
C VAL A 577 -10.46 -7.00 5.26
N GLY A 578 -10.97 -5.79 5.49
CA GLY A 578 -11.44 -5.33 6.79
C GLY A 578 -12.78 -5.95 7.16
N ARG A 579 -13.14 -5.96 8.45
CA ARG A 579 -14.47 -6.45 8.90
C ARG A 579 -15.66 -5.63 8.37
N ASN A 580 -15.38 -4.44 7.85
CA ASN A 580 -16.32 -3.59 7.12
C ASN A 580 -16.48 -3.98 5.62
N GLY A 581 -15.86 -5.09 5.19
CA GLY A 581 -15.93 -5.58 3.82
C GLY A 581 -15.18 -4.72 2.79
N ARG A 582 -14.23 -3.88 3.22
CA ARG A 582 -13.40 -3.04 2.35
C ARG A 582 -12.03 -3.65 2.11
N LEU A 583 -11.49 -3.46 0.92
CA LEU A 583 -10.13 -3.86 0.56
C LEU A 583 -9.09 -2.82 1.01
N TYR A 584 -8.08 -3.30 1.72
CA TYR A 584 -6.93 -2.52 2.18
C TYR A 584 -5.63 -3.12 1.69
N GLN A 585 -4.63 -2.27 1.61
CA GLN A 585 -3.28 -2.61 1.24
C GLN A 585 -2.31 -2.13 2.34
N TYR A 586 -1.41 -3.00 2.77
CA TYR A 586 -0.30 -2.66 3.65
C TYR A 586 1.00 -2.68 2.85
N ASN A 587 1.78 -1.61 2.97
CA ASN A 587 3.09 -1.51 2.39
C ASN A 587 4.16 -1.85 3.43
N LYS A 588 4.95 -2.90 3.18
CA LYS A 588 5.99 -3.39 4.09
C LYS A 588 7.17 -2.43 4.22
N VAL A 589 7.44 -1.61 3.20
CA VAL A 589 8.56 -0.64 3.14
C VAL A 589 8.19 0.62 3.90
N THR A 590 7.07 1.27 3.56
CA THR A 590 6.64 2.53 4.20
C THR A 590 5.91 2.31 5.52
N GLU A 591 5.46 1.08 5.80
CA GLU A 591 4.59 0.73 6.94
C GLU A 591 3.23 1.45 6.94
N LEU A 592 2.83 1.99 5.79
CA LEU A 592 1.57 2.68 5.59
C LEU A 592 0.45 1.73 5.17
N TRP A 593 -0.77 2.16 5.48
CA TRP A 593 -2.00 1.51 5.09
C TRP A 593 -2.71 2.37 4.04
N HIS A 594 -3.22 1.71 3.02
CA HIS A 594 -3.97 2.30 1.93
C HIS A 594 -5.34 1.63 1.81
N GLU A 595 -6.37 2.42 1.56
CA GLU A 595 -7.72 1.93 1.25
C GLU A 595 -7.99 2.08 -0.25
N HIS A 596 -8.37 0.98 -0.89
CA HIS A 596 -8.73 0.97 -2.29
C HIS A 596 -10.13 1.53 -2.48
N TYR A 597 -10.34 2.31 -3.55
CA TYR A 597 -11.68 2.81 -3.86
C TYR A 597 -12.58 1.64 -4.18
N GLN A 598 -13.62 1.44 -3.38
CA GLN A 598 -14.60 0.38 -3.55
C GLN A 598 -15.98 1.02 -3.52
N SER A 599 -16.87 0.65 -4.45
CA SER A 599 -18.22 1.20 -4.51
C SER A 599 -18.99 0.91 -3.20
N GLN A 600 -19.99 1.74 -2.88
CA GLN A 600 -20.75 1.55 -1.63
C GLN A 600 -21.58 0.26 -1.64
N HIS A 601 -22.01 -0.20 -2.82
CA HIS A 601 -22.80 -1.41 -2.99
C HIS A 601 -21.98 -2.70 -2.93
N LEU A 602 -20.70 -2.63 -3.32
CA LEU A 602 -19.80 -3.77 -3.24
C LEU A 602 -19.32 -3.90 -1.79
N VAL A 603 -19.71 -4.97 -1.12
CA VAL A 603 -19.20 -5.35 0.20
C VAL A 603 -18.56 -6.72 0.07
N LEU A 604 -17.30 -6.83 0.46
CA LEU A 604 -16.54 -8.08 0.38
C LEU A 604 -16.86 -8.97 1.59
N SER A 605 -16.94 -10.28 1.34
CA SER A 605 -17.06 -11.27 2.40
C SER A 605 -15.77 -11.34 3.23
N ARG A 606 -15.85 -12.01 4.38
CA ARG A 606 -14.71 -12.21 5.29
C ARG A 606 -13.82 -13.39 4.87
N SER A 607 -14.03 -13.96 3.68
CA SER A 607 -13.20 -15.06 3.19
C SER A 607 -11.82 -14.55 2.78
N PRO A 608 -10.77 -15.38 2.85
CA PRO A 608 -9.55 -15.14 2.10
C PRO A 608 -9.84 -15.04 0.59
N GLY A 609 -8.89 -14.46 -0.16
CA GLY A 609 -8.96 -14.37 -1.62
C GLY A 609 -7.88 -15.20 -2.32
N THR A 610 -7.79 -15.05 -3.64
CA THR A 610 -6.75 -15.67 -4.48
C THR A 610 -6.07 -14.62 -5.33
N ALA A 611 -4.75 -14.49 -5.19
CA ALA A 611 -3.94 -13.63 -6.04
C ALA A 611 -3.41 -14.38 -7.26
N VAL A 612 -3.40 -13.71 -8.40
CA VAL A 612 -2.98 -14.28 -9.68
C VAL A 612 -2.08 -13.29 -10.39
N ARG A 613 -0.92 -13.78 -10.82
CA ARG A 613 0.05 -13.05 -11.62
C ARG A 613 0.60 -14.01 -12.68
N SER A 614 0.51 -13.65 -13.97
CA SER A 614 0.89 -14.56 -15.06
C SER A 614 2.37 -14.95 -15.04
N SER A 615 3.23 -14.04 -14.60
CA SER A 615 4.63 -14.29 -14.32
C SER A 615 5.14 -13.30 -13.29
N ILE A 616 6.27 -13.61 -12.64
CA ILE A 616 6.93 -12.69 -11.69
C ILE A 616 7.37 -11.39 -12.37
N LEU A 617 7.55 -11.43 -13.70
CA LEU A 617 7.93 -10.26 -14.50
C LEU A 617 6.72 -9.45 -14.96
N SER A 618 5.54 -10.07 -15.07
CA SER A 618 4.34 -9.37 -15.53
C SER A 618 3.86 -8.39 -14.47
N LEU A 619 3.62 -7.14 -14.83
CA LEU A 619 2.95 -6.21 -13.92
C LEU A 619 1.45 -6.49 -13.83
N LYS A 620 0.87 -7.21 -14.80
CA LYS A 620 -0.57 -7.51 -14.84
C LYS A 620 -0.92 -8.63 -13.87
N GLY A 621 -2.11 -8.52 -13.30
CA GLY A 621 -2.77 -9.65 -12.67
C GLY A 621 -4.02 -9.23 -11.89
N SER A 622 -4.49 -10.14 -11.05
CA SER A 622 -5.83 -10.08 -10.48
C SER A 622 -5.87 -10.60 -9.04
N LEU A 623 -6.71 -9.97 -8.22
CA LEU A 623 -7.13 -10.47 -6.91
C LEU A 623 -8.59 -10.92 -7.01
N PHE A 624 -8.84 -12.21 -6.82
CA PHE A 624 -10.18 -12.77 -6.78
C PHE A 624 -10.68 -12.86 -5.33
N MET A 625 -11.90 -12.37 -5.10
CA MET A 625 -12.55 -12.31 -3.79
C MET A 625 -14.04 -12.65 -3.95
N ILE A 626 -14.71 -12.95 -2.85
CA ILE A 626 -16.16 -13.20 -2.81
C ILE A 626 -16.84 -12.00 -2.16
N SER A 627 -17.91 -11.49 -2.76
CA SER A 627 -18.77 -10.47 -2.15
C SER A 627 -19.66 -11.06 -1.06
N GLU A 628 -20.20 -10.23 -0.17
CA GLU A 628 -21.04 -10.67 0.96
C GLU A 628 -22.34 -11.37 0.49
N ASP A 629 -22.83 -11.05 -0.69
CA ASP A 629 -23.96 -11.70 -1.36
C ASP A 629 -23.58 -13.00 -2.10
N GLY A 630 -22.31 -13.41 -2.05
CA GLY A 630 -21.83 -14.67 -2.63
C GLY A 630 -21.53 -14.60 -4.14
N GLY A 631 -21.26 -13.42 -4.69
CA GLY A 631 -20.76 -13.24 -6.05
C GLY A 631 -19.23 -13.28 -6.14
N LEU A 632 -18.69 -13.59 -7.33
CA LEU A 632 -17.26 -13.48 -7.60
C LEU A 632 -16.92 -12.04 -8.00
N VAL A 633 -15.85 -11.52 -7.41
CA VAL A 633 -15.34 -10.16 -7.64
C VAL A 633 -13.85 -10.25 -7.95
N GLU A 634 -13.42 -9.49 -8.94
CA GLU A 634 -12.03 -9.38 -9.36
C GLU A 634 -11.57 -7.93 -9.20
N TYR A 635 -10.44 -7.73 -8.53
CA TYR A 635 -9.71 -6.47 -8.54
C TYR A 635 -8.45 -6.64 -9.38
N ARG A 636 -8.45 -6.04 -10.57
CA ARG A 636 -7.46 -6.29 -11.62
C ARG A 636 -6.57 -5.07 -11.82
N TRP A 637 -5.27 -5.29 -11.98
CA TRP A 637 -4.37 -4.26 -12.45
C TRP A 637 -3.94 -4.53 -13.89
N SER A 638 -4.00 -3.48 -14.71
CA SER A 638 -3.32 -3.45 -15.98
C SER A 638 -2.50 -2.18 -16.12
N SER A 639 -1.42 -2.29 -16.90
CA SER A 639 -0.54 -1.18 -17.19
C SER A 639 -1.24 -0.04 -17.97
N THR A 640 -2.26 -0.37 -18.77
CA THR A 640 -2.99 0.57 -19.62
C THR A 640 -4.21 1.22 -18.96
N GLU A 641 -4.92 0.47 -18.12
CA GLU A 641 -6.20 0.92 -17.51
C GLU A 641 -6.07 1.21 -16.01
N GLY A 642 -4.93 0.87 -15.40
CA GLY A 642 -4.73 0.93 -13.97
C GLY A 642 -5.53 -0.15 -13.24
N TRP A 643 -5.97 0.19 -12.03
CA TRP A 643 -6.80 -0.66 -11.18
C TRP A 643 -8.27 -0.61 -11.61
N ASP A 644 -8.90 -1.77 -11.75
CA ASP A 644 -10.31 -1.89 -12.10
C ASP A 644 -11.04 -2.97 -11.30
N TRP A 645 -12.31 -2.72 -11.01
CA TRP A 645 -13.20 -3.66 -10.32
C TRP A 645 -14.14 -4.32 -11.32
N ILE A 646 -14.14 -5.65 -11.32
CA ILE A 646 -14.97 -6.47 -12.19
C ILE A 646 -15.85 -7.37 -11.33
N GLU A 647 -17.16 -7.15 -11.40
CA GLU A 647 -18.16 -8.00 -10.74
C GLU A 647 -18.56 -9.12 -11.71
N HIS A 648 -18.07 -10.33 -11.48
CA HIS A 648 -18.42 -11.53 -12.27
C HIS A 648 -19.78 -12.10 -11.87
N GLY A 649 -20.21 -11.83 -10.64
CA GLY A 649 -21.45 -12.37 -10.07
C GLY A 649 -21.37 -13.88 -9.77
N PRO A 650 -22.51 -14.52 -9.49
CA PRO A 650 -22.60 -15.96 -9.30
C PRO A 650 -22.58 -16.75 -10.63
N PRO A 651 -22.35 -18.08 -10.60
CA PRO A 651 -22.41 -18.93 -11.79
C PRO A 651 -23.79 -18.94 -12.46
N HIS A 652 -24.86 -18.92 -11.66
CA HIS A 652 -26.24 -18.70 -12.13
C HIS A 652 -27.13 -18.15 -10.99
N THR A 653 -28.34 -17.70 -11.31
CA THR A 653 -29.20 -16.90 -10.41
C THR A 653 -29.60 -17.57 -9.08
N ASN A 654 -29.52 -18.90 -8.97
CA ASN A 654 -29.97 -19.66 -7.79
C ASN A 654 -28.81 -20.23 -6.95
N VAL A 655 -27.56 -19.94 -7.31
CA VAL A 655 -26.38 -20.43 -6.59
C VAL A 655 -25.54 -19.25 -6.16
N THR A 656 -25.20 -19.22 -4.89
CA THR A 656 -24.21 -18.30 -4.33
C THR A 656 -22.91 -19.06 -4.10
N LEU A 657 -21.77 -18.40 -4.26
CA LEU A 657 -20.48 -19.02 -3.98
C LEU A 657 -20.29 -19.14 -2.46
N VAL A 658 -19.89 -20.34 -2.02
CA VAL A 658 -19.67 -20.66 -0.61
C VAL A 658 -18.23 -21.10 -0.39
N GLY A 659 -17.50 -20.36 0.44
CA GLY A 659 -16.08 -20.60 0.69
C GLY A 659 -15.19 -19.52 0.08
N ALA A 660 -13.87 -19.69 0.26
CA ALA A 660 -12.89 -18.81 -0.33
C ALA A 660 -12.61 -19.21 -1.79
N PRO A 661 -12.24 -18.27 -2.68
CA PRO A 661 -11.82 -18.61 -4.03
C PRO A 661 -10.69 -19.63 -3.99
N GLY A 662 -10.77 -20.67 -4.83
CA GLY A 662 -9.75 -21.71 -4.94
C GLY A 662 -8.50 -21.24 -5.69
N PRO A 663 -7.57 -22.15 -5.97
CA PRO A 663 -6.39 -21.84 -6.77
C PRO A 663 -6.79 -21.51 -8.21
N CYS A 664 -5.98 -20.65 -8.85
CA CYS A 664 -6.12 -20.29 -10.25
C CYS A 664 -4.99 -20.92 -11.08
N PHE A 665 -5.36 -21.67 -12.12
CA PHE A 665 -4.42 -22.31 -13.05
C PHE A 665 -4.25 -21.44 -14.30
N GLY A 666 -3.02 -21.33 -14.80
CA GLY A 666 -2.70 -20.59 -16.03
C GLY A 666 -3.00 -19.08 -15.99
N GLY A 667 -3.48 -18.57 -14.86
CA GLY A 667 -3.99 -17.21 -14.71
C GLY A 667 -5.38 -16.98 -15.30
N ASN A 668 -6.06 -18.03 -15.73
CA ASN A 668 -7.30 -17.95 -16.48
C ASN A 668 -8.34 -19.03 -16.12
N GLU A 669 -8.05 -19.93 -15.18
CA GLU A 669 -8.95 -21.01 -14.74
C GLU A 669 -9.06 -21.01 -13.21
N LEU A 670 -10.16 -20.51 -12.67
CA LEU A 670 -10.41 -20.38 -11.23
C LEU A 670 -11.51 -21.33 -10.76
N PHE A 671 -11.24 -22.11 -9.72
CA PHE A 671 -12.21 -23.05 -9.13
C PHE A 671 -12.91 -22.45 -7.91
N LEU A 672 -14.24 -22.58 -7.89
CA LEU A 672 -15.10 -22.08 -6.82
C LEU A 672 -16.16 -23.13 -6.46
N ILE A 673 -16.74 -23.02 -5.27
CA ILE A 673 -17.73 -23.96 -4.76
C ILE A 673 -19.06 -23.21 -4.60
N GLY A 674 -20.14 -23.79 -5.12
CA GLY A 674 -21.48 -23.23 -5.02
C GLY A 674 -22.23 -23.68 -3.76
N SER A 675 -23.27 -22.93 -3.38
CA SER A 675 -24.17 -23.23 -2.26
C SER A 675 -24.91 -24.56 -2.43
N ASP A 676 -25.02 -25.04 -3.66
CA ASP A 676 -25.54 -26.35 -4.05
C ASP A 676 -24.51 -27.49 -3.94
N ARG A 677 -23.29 -27.17 -3.51
CA ARG A 677 -22.15 -28.08 -3.32
C ARG A 677 -21.50 -28.59 -4.62
N ASN A 678 -21.80 -27.96 -5.74
CA ASN A 678 -21.10 -28.20 -7.00
C ASN A 678 -19.81 -27.39 -7.09
N VAL A 679 -18.84 -27.94 -7.81
CA VAL A 679 -17.63 -27.22 -8.22
C VAL A 679 -17.92 -26.46 -9.50
N TYR A 680 -17.57 -25.19 -9.52
CA TYR A 680 -17.67 -24.33 -10.70
C TYR A 680 -16.29 -23.89 -11.14
N LEU A 681 -16.05 -23.95 -12.44
CA LEU A 681 -14.88 -23.40 -13.09
C LEU A 681 -15.25 -22.07 -13.75
N ARG A 682 -14.62 -20.99 -13.29
CA ARG A 682 -14.59 -19.70 -13.99
C ARG A 682 -13.38 -19.68 -14.89
N TYR A 683 -13.58 -19.62 -16.21
CA TYR A 683 -12.48 -19.68 -17.16
C TYR A 683 -12.57 -18.62 -18.26
N LEU A 684 -11.40 -18.16 -18.74
CA LEU A 684 -11.32 -17.21 -19.85
C LEU A 684 -11.29 -17.96 -21.18
N ASP A 685 -12.26 -17.68 -22.04
CA ASP A 685 -12.41 -18.27 -23.38
C ASP A 685 -12.53 -17.17 -24.43
N GLN A 686 -11.55 -17.10 -25.34
CA GLN A 686 -11.50 -16.07 -26.40
C GLN A 686 -11.66 -14.62 -25.89
N GLY A 687 -11.14 -14.32 -24.70
CA GLY A 687 -11.22 -13.00 -24.08
C GLY A 687 -12.51 -12.73 -23.28
N GLU A 688 -13.47 -13.65 -23.29
CA GLU A 688 -14.67 -13.58 -22.48
C GLU A 688 -14.63 -14.60 -21.35
N TRP A 689 -14.98 -14.15 -20.15
CA TRP A 689 -15.05 -15.05 -19.01
C TRP A 689 -16.35 -15.86 -19.05
N LYS A 690 -16.25 -17.19 -18.94
CA LYS A 690 -17.37 -18.15 -18.92
C LYS A 690 -17.42 -18.98 -17.64
N TRP A 691 -18.59 -19.54 -17.35
CA TRP A 691 -18.82 -20.45 -16.23
C TRP A 691 -19.01 -21.87 -16.76
N ARG A 692 -18.45 -22.85 -16.07
CA ARG A 692 -18.68 -24.28 -16.31
C ARG A 692 -19.00 -24.94 -14.97
N ASP A 693 -20.06 -25.73 -14.95
CA ASP A 693 -20.40 -26.62 -13.84
C ASP A 693 -19.59 -27.91 -13.98
N CYS A 694 -18.77 -28.21 -12.98
CA CYS A 694 -17.98 -29.44 -12.87
C CYS A 694 -18.65 -30.47 -11.95
N GLY A 695 -19.79 -30.13 -11.35
CA GLY A 695 -20.51 -30.98 -10.41
C GLY A 695 -19.69 -31.37 -9.19
N PHE A 696 -19.95 -32.55 -8.67
CA PHE A 696 -19.20 -33.22 -7.61
C PHE A 696 -18.88 -34.66 -8.06
N PRO A 697 -17.92 -35.36 -7.43
CA PRO A 697 -17.51 -36.70 -7.87
C PRO A 697 -18.63 -37.73 -7.67
N TYR A 698 -19.44 -37.98 -8.72
CA TYR A 698 -20.48 -39.02 -8.74
C TYR A 698 -20.10 -40.14 -9.71
N GLU A 699 -20.15 -41.39 -9.24
CA GLU A 699 -20.04 -42.57 -10.12
C GLU A 699 -21.41 -42.87 -10.75
N ASP A 700 -21.54 -42.69 -12.07
CA ASP A 700 -22.68 -43.23 -12.80
C ASP A 700 -22.28 -44.55 -13.49
N TYR A 701 -23.00 -45.60 -13.12
CA TYR A 701 -22.96 -46.93 -13.74
C TYR A 701 -23.01 -46.81 -15.27
N ARG A 702 -21.94 -47.19 -15.98
CA ARG A 702 -22.06 -47.56 -17.40
C ARG A 702 -22.72 -48.93 -17.52
N ALA A 703 -24.03 -48.99 -17.31
CA ALA A 703 -24.90 -50.02 -17.84
C ALA A 703 -25.95 -49.36 -18.76
N GLY A 704 -25.83 -49.63 -20.07
CA GLY A 704 -26.88 -49.42 -21.07
C GLY A 704 -26.39 -48.66 -22.31
N GLY A 705 -26.15 -49.29 -23.45
CA GLY A 705 -26.30 -50.69 -23.78
C GLY A 705 -25.90 -50.98 -25.23
N ASP A 706 -25.71 -52.25 -25.53
CA ASP A 706 -26.28 -52.83 -26.74
C ASP A 706 -26.52 -54.32 -26.50
N GLY A 707 -27.69 -54.79 -26.92
CA GLY A 707 -28.02 -56.19 -26.85
C GLY A 707 -27.28 -56.93 -27.95
N ARG A 708 -26.29 -57.75 -27.59
CA ARG A 708 -26.00 -59.04 -28.26
C ARG A 708 -24.96 -59.82 -27.46
N GLN A 709 -25.29 -61.09 -27.24
CA GLN A 709 -24.35 -62.13 -26.85
C GLN A 709 -23.13 -62.10 -27.77
N ASP A 710 -21.92 -62.10 -27.19
CA ASP A 710 -21.01 -63.23 -27.33
C ASP A 710 -19.85 -63.08 -26.35
N GLY A 711 -19.45 -64.22 -25.76
CA GLY A 711 -18.46 -64.27 -24.70
C GLY A 711 -17.02 -64.21 -25.21
N ALA A 712 -16.15 -63.61 -24.40
CA ALA A 712 -14.76 -64.01 -24.26
C ALA A 712 -14.21 -63.44 -22.95
N LYS A 713 -13.67 -64.32 -22.10
CA LYS A 713 -12.90 -63.96 -20.91
C LYS A 713 -11.60 -63.27 -21.33
N ALA A 714 -11.25 -62.18 -20.67
CA ALA A 714 -9.87 -61.74 -20.47
C ALA A 714 -9.79 -61.07 -19.09
N GLY A 715 -9.00 -61.67 -18.20
CA GLY A 715 -8.75 -61.14 -16.87
C GLY A 715 -7.66 -60.06 -16.91
N ASN A 716 -7.82 -59.08 -16.02
CA ASN A 716 -6.70 -58.57 -15.24
C ASN A 716 -7.28 -57.98 -13.94
N ASP A 717 -6.66 -58.33 -12.83
CA ASP A 717 -7.05 -57.94 -11.48
C ASP A 717 -6.85 -56.43 -11.29
N ASP A 718 -7.94 -55.66 -11.36
CA ASP A 718 -8.07 -54.42 -10.62
C ASP A 718 -9.22 -54.64 -9.63
N ILE A 719 -8.88 -54.62 -8.34
CA ILE A 719 -9.82 -54.80 -7.24
C ILE A 719 -10.72 -53.57 -7.21
N CYS A 720 -11.85 -53.63 -7.91
CA CYS A 720 -12.96 -52.72 -7.71
C CYS A 720 -13.58 -53.05 -6.34
N VAL A 721 -13.27 -52.24 -5.34
CA VAL A 721 -13.91 -52.32 -4.02
C VAL A 721 -15.30 -51.71 -4.15
N ASP A 722 -16.32 -52.51 -3.87
CA ASP A 722 -17.72 -52.11 -3.75
C ASP A 722 -17.81 -51.03 -2.66
N MET A 723 -17.97 -49.76 -3.04
CA MET A 723 -18.05 -48.65 -2.09
C MET A 723 -19.47 -48.54 -1.55
N ASP A 724 -19.59 -48.50 -0.22
CA ASP A 724 -20.85 -48.45 0.51
C ASP A 724 -21.74 -47.29 0.02
N LYS A 725 -23.04 -47.58 -0.18
CA LYS A 725 -24.08 -46.65 -0.67
C LYS A 725 -24.40 -45.47 0.27
N ASN A 726 -23.60 -45.23 1.31
CA ASN A 726 -23.90 -44.33 2.42
C ASN A 726 -23.02 -43.06 2.50
N CYS A 727 -22.17 -42.81 1.50
CA CYS A 727 -21.25 -41.67 1.51
C CYS A 727 -21.79 -40.48 0.72
N ASP A 728 -21.71 -39.26 1.28
CA ASP A 728 -22.06 -38.03 0.55
C ASP A 728 -20.89 -37.62 -0.34
N HIS A 729 -21.18 -37.45 -1.63
CA HIS A 729 -20.20 -37.08 -2.65
C HIS A 729 -20.11 -35.57 -2.86
N LYS A 730 -20.95 -34.78 -2.19
CA LYS A 730 -20.98 -33.32 -2.31
C LYS A 730 -19.70 -32.68 -1.80
N VAL A 731 -19.34 -31.52 -2.35
CA VAL A 731 -18.12 -30.81 -1.96
C VAL A 731 -18.39 -29.88 -0.78
N SER A 732 -17.51 -29.92 0.23
CA SER A 732 -17.52 -29.02 1.38
C SER A 732 -17.15 -27.59 0.96
N SER A 733 -17.57 -26.59 1.73
CA SER A 733 -17.18 -25.18 1.54
C SER A 733 -15.71 -24.87 1.89
N THR A 734 -14.90 -25.89 2.15
CA THR A 734 -13.47 -25.78 2.44
C THR A 734 -12.73 -25.35 1.19
N ARG A 735 -11.74 -24.48 1.39
CA ARG A 735 -10.92 -23.99 0.28
C ARG A 735 -10.09 -25.15 -0.33
N PRO A 736 -10.19 -25.41 -1.64
CA PRO A 736 -9.41 -26.47 -2.27
C PRO A 736 -7.93 -26.10 -2.40
N ILE A 737 -7.06 -27.10 -2.58
CA ILE A 737 -5.61 -26.89 -2.71
C ILE A 737 -5.08 -27.37 -4.08
N PRO A 738 -4.12 -26.67 -4.69
CA PRO A 738 -3.49 -27.09 -5.94
C PRO A 738 -2.47 -28.20 -5.65
N PHE A 739 -2.78 -29.45 -5.99
CA PHE A 739 -1.89 -30.57 -5.71
C PHE A 739 -0.73 -30.68 -6.69
N SER A 740 -0.97 -30.45 -7.98
CA SER A 740 0.04 -30.34 -9.04
C SER A 740 -0.33 -29.20 -10.01
N GLU A 741 0.38 -29.07 -11.14
CA GLU A 741 0.03 -28.05 -12.17
C GLU A 741 -1.26 -28.38 -12.93
N ASP A 742 -1.73 -29.61 -12.80
CA ASP A 742 -2.83 -30.21 -13.51
C ASP A 742 -3.81 -30.93 -12.56
N SER A 743 -3.67 -30.78 -11.23
CA SER A 743 -4.51 -31.47 -10.25
C SER A 743 -4.87 -30.58 -9.07
N ILE A 744 -6.10 -30.73 -8.58
CA ILE A 744 -6.69 -30.00 -7.45
C ILE A 744 -7.40 -30.98 -6.51
N ILE A 745 -7.31 -30.71 -5.20
CA ILE A 745 -7.92 -31.53 -4.15
C ILE A 745 -9.03 -30.75 -3.46
N PHE A 746 -10.18 -31.40 -3.33
CA PHE A 746 -11.37 -30.91 -2.64
C PHE A 746 -11.66 -31.76 -1.40
N GLU A 747 -12.23 -31.15 -0.37
CA GLU A 747 -12.83 -31.86 0.77
C GLU A 747 -14.31 -32.11 0.45
N LEU A 748 -14.80 -33.33 0.72
CA LEU A 748 -16.20 -33.71 0.56
C LEU A 748 -17.00 -33.51 1.87
N GLU A 749 -18.32 -33.34 1.75
CA GLU A 749 -19.23 -33.24 2.88
C GLU A 749 -19.41 -34.57 3.62
N ASP A 750 -19.76 -34.47 4.90
CA ASP A 750 -20.00 -35.58 5.81
C ASP A 750 -21.14 -36.48 5.32
N GLY A 751 -20.88 -37.79 5.21
CA GLY A 751 -21.90 -38.79 4.93
C GLY A 751 -22.76 -39.04 6.16
N ARG A 752 -23.83 -38.27 6.35
CA ARG A 752 -24.92 -38.65 7.27
C ARG A 752 -26.14 -39.14 6.50
N GLN A 753 -26.38 -40.44 6.58
CA GLN A 753 -27.75 -40.94 6.57
C GLN A 753 -27.97 -41.99 7.67
N LEU A 754 -28.51 -41.49 8.80
CA LEU A 754 -29.34 -42.18 9.80
C LEU A 754 -28.91 -43.58 10.25
N ASP A 755 -28.18 -43.65 11.36
CA ASP A 755 -28.44 -44.69 12.36
C ASP A 755 -28.44 -44.08 13.77
N TYR A 756 -29.51 -44.33 14.52
CA TYR A 756 -29.92 -43.56 15.71
C TYR A 756 -29.04 -43.80 16.96
N ASN A 757 -27.91 -44.51 16.87
CA ASN A 757 -27.11 -44.95 18.03
C ASN A 757 -25.59 -45.06 17.76
N ALA A 758 -24.96 -44.02 17.19
CA ALA A 758 -23.50 -43.95 17.15
C ALA A 758 -23.00 -42.55 17.55
N ASP A 759 -22.11 -42.52 18.53
CA ASP A 759 -21.50 -41.32 19.08
C ASP A 759 -20.68 -40.54 18.02
N ASN A 760 -21.02 -39.26 17.82
CA ASN A 760 -20.22 -38.09 17.39
C ASN A 760 -18.88 -38.28 16.63
N ASN A 761 -18.78 -39.17 15.63
CA ASN A 761 -17.62 -39.21 14.72
C ASN A 761 -17.99 -38.60 13.35
N ASN A 762 -17.43 -37.43 13.03
CA ASN A 762 -17.56 -36.79 11.71
C ASN A 762 -16.66 -37.50 10.68
N TRP A 763 -17.20 -37.82 9.49
CA TRP A 763 -16.45 -38.45 8.39
C TRP A 763 -15.95 -37.44 7.36
N TRP A 764 -14.74 -37.66 6.84
CA TRP A 764 -14.12 -36.78 5.84
C TRP A 764 -13.58 -37.60 4.67
N GLN A 765 -13.93 -37.23 3.43
CA GLN A 765 -13.28 -37.76 2.23
C GLN A 765 -12.68 -36.61 1.44
N LEU A 766 -11.67 -36.93 0.63
CA LEU A 766 -11.11 -35.98 -0.33
C LEU A 766 -11.39 -36.46 -1.75
N ALA A 767 -11.43 -35.53 -2.69
CA ALA A 767 -11.57 -35.84 -4.10
C ALA A 767 -10.52 -35.11 -4.92
N GLU A 768 -9.95 -35.82 -5.89
CA GLU A 768 -8.97 -35.29 -6.82
C GLU A 768 -9.62 -35.06 -8.18
N MET A 769 -9.44 -33.85 -8.71
CA MET A 769 -9.84 -33.50 -10.08
C MET A 769 -8.58 -33.17 -10.88
N LYS A 770 -8.48 -33.71 -12.10
CA LYS A 770 -7.27 -33.61 -12.93
C LYS A 770 -7.59 -33.06 -14.32
N ARG A 771 -6.69 -32.24 -14.86
CA ARG A 771 -6.72 -31.76 -16.24
C ARG A 771 -6.16 -32.82 -17.19
N MET A 772 -6.96 -33.18 -18.19
CA MET A 772 -6.61 -34.13 -19.23
C MET A 772 -5.84 -33.44 -20.37
N GLU A 773 -5.27 -34.23 -21.28
CA GLU A 773 -4.46 -33.72 -22.42
C GLU A 773 -5.26 -32.82 -23.37
N ASP A 774 -6.59 -33.00 -23.42
CA ASP A 774 -7.53 -32.18 -24.19
C ASP A 774 -7.91 -30.87 -23.48
N GLY A 775 -7.35 -30.60 -22.30
CA GLY A 775 -7.62 -29.43 -21.48
C GLY A 775 -8.88 -29.53 -20.61
N HIS A 776 -9.63 -30.64 -20.66
CA HIS A 776 -10.81 -30.82 -19.82
C HIS A 776 -10.46 -31.29 -18.41
N TRP A 777 -11.15 -30.75 -17.42
CA TRP A 777 -11.04 -31.16 -16.02
C TRP A 777 -12.04 -32.28 -15.71
N ILE A 778 -11.55 -33.38 -15.15
CA ILE A 778 -12.38 -34.54 -14.78
C ILE A 778 -12.08 -34.98 -13.34
N TRP A 779 -13.10 -35.48 -12.64
CA TRP A 779 -12.93 -36.16 -11.36
C TRP A 779 -12.13 -37.44 -11.59
N LEU A 780 -10.98 -37.56 -10.93
CA LEU A 780 -10.06 -38.68 -11.11
C LEU A 780 -10.34 -39.81 -10.12
N ARG A 781 -10.45 -39.47 -8.83
CA ARG A 781 -10.64 -40.43 -7.74
C ARG A 781 -11.08 -39.74 -6.46
N THR A 782 -11.65 -40.52 -5.54
CA THR A 782 -11.76 -40.16 -4.13
C THR A 782 -10.56 -40.71 -3.34
N ILE A 783 -10.20 -40.05 -2.24
CA ILE A 783 -9.11 -40.43 -1.36
C ILE A 783 -9.72 -40.57 0.05
N GLY A 784 -9.69 -41.79 0.58
CA GLY A 784 -10.09 -42.07 1.95
C GLY A 784 -9.15 -41.40 2.95
N THR A 785 -9.72 -40.80 3.99
CA THR A 785 -8.95 -40.23 5.11
C THR A 785 -8.93 -41.21 6.29
N PRO A 786 -7.95 -41.12 7.21
CA PRO A 786 -7.87 -42.00 8.38
C PRO A 786 -9.05 -41.85 9.35
N THR A 787 -9.83 -40.78 9.21
CA THR A 787 -11.04 -40.52 10.00
C THR A 787 -12.32 -40.99 9.30
N SER A 788 -12.25 -41.47 8.06
CA SER A 788 -13.40 -41.93 7.27
C SER A 788 -13.71 -43.41 7.50
N LEU A 789 -14.98 -43.77 7.74
CA LEU A 789 -15.44 -45.17 7.70
C LEU A 789 -16.06 -45.56 6.35
N CYS A 790 -16.13 -44.64 5.38
CA CYS A 790 -16.53 -44.96 4.00
C CYS A 790 -15.57 -45.94 3.28
N MET A 791 -14.42 -46.24 3.88
CA MET A 791 -13.45 -47.25 3.43
C MET A 791 -13.02 -48.20 4.56
N ALA A 792 -13.90 -48.43 5.55
CA ALA A 792 -13.56 -49.17 6.78
C ALA A 792 -12.99 -50.58 6.55
N ASP A 793 -13.43 -51.27 5.48
CA ASP A 793 -12.97 -52.64 5.16
C ASP A 793 -11.48 -52.73 4.77
N PHE A 794 -10.85 -51.60 4.41
CA PHE A 794 -9.43 -51.58 4.07
C PHE A 794 -8.52 -51.61 5.30
N TRP A 795 -8.95 -51.06 6.44
CA TRP A 795 -8.10 -50.95 7.64
C TRP A 795 -8.20 -52.16 8.57
N THR A 796 -9.33 -52.87 8.57
CA THR A 796 -9.51 -54.10 9.35
C THR A 796 -8.83 -55.32 8.72
N SER A 797 -8.64 -55.34 7.40
CA SER A 797 -8.01 -56.46 6.68
C SER A 797 -6.49 -56.53 6.79
N TRP A 798 -5.81 -55.47 7.27
CA TRP A 798 -4.37 -55.47 7.57
C TRP A 798 -4.03 -55.81 9.02
N ALA A 799 -5.04 -55.92 9.90
CA ALA A 799 -4.88 -56.21 11.32
C ALA A 799 -5.20 -57.68 11.70
N SER A 800 -5.40 -58.57 10.72
CA SER A 800 -5.64 -60.00 10.93
C SER A 800 -4.46 -60.88 10.56
#